data_AF-A0A0L6WDA2-F1
#
_entry.id   AF-A0A0L6WDA2-F1
#
_cell.length_a   1.000
_cell.length_b   1.000
_cell.length_c   1.000
_cell.angle_alpha   90.00
_cell.angle_beta   90.00
_cell.angle_gamma   90.00
#
_symmetry.space_group_name_H-M   'P 1'
#
loop_
_entity.id
_entity.type
_entity.pdbx_description
1 polymer ?
#
loop_
_entity_poly.entity_id
_entity_poly.type
_entity_poly.pdbx_seq_one_letter_code
_entity_poly.pdbx_strand_id
1 'polypeptide(L)'
;MHKLHTSARLRNKTTSSAVTQDSPPNSASTSSQDAKHKRRKIVGMPNTKGKGKLRARGIQGKLKLITEMPLDILLEIFSFLQPADLLHLSRANKALRGILLDRKTNCIWKGAFMNIEQEPPPEIPEDMTYPDYTLLFTVVKQRQRSIGLRVPAGSTLPYLGPSQHYEVVVTKSFQRVCALRGLSAHQPNHATLYMKEDYQRIAHNLNRLADDKDLLNTFVQTQMKFYYERVKHAKQCEKWVYDMKTRRENEIRDIRSKRKEARQQAWCKIHPRIITFLEGIRVKRLEEQRERLVQKRMTLLLPLYKEYLGTLQHSYRAPGFPDICAEEPFRSLIFSTPIDTTLTLADFAAWKDDIPRACKARAESQVQVLEALLPPDFPCLDLAMALFCCRWCTKSIPYPDVLQHHCLITSQHDFKPSGDNVELYKFALGYDYRGSQDEAGHALSFQRPWNFGGAQVKYDTQAASSAKEIIGLCGADPRSVSKQTMDELDVRVECLRCGQGKRGRTGRLTMTWSKAITHESEKHYEDKEDLEWDGPRWKLLDAEDLRLAKSKELRGLQYPPTPNSFVYKITSFQSSLHVDVSSMYLWRRSSLVLKDILASPGSGAPSMSSKHIYHSADGLVLKALRGAVALNPALELHAASKSVFISDKTHGRTDATRNPLPIVAVISGGGAGHEPAHAGYTGRGMLSASVSGDIFASPSAKQILQTIYLASSSGATLSEVDQDKQVHEWKDVLVIINNYTGDRLNFGLAIEKALASSHMKIESVVVTDDVSLLQPGPDSRLRARKSLVGPRGLAGNILMCKILGAFAHRGADLTRVKLLGDAVVHNLASVGVGLGHCHVPGRELNMNSLVVMTEEECEIGLGLHNEPGVVRKKMDGPDKLVAEMLDLIMRSRQGTGEEFMRVASDDVGIDLTDDIVLFINNLGGMSQLELAAVLDEVLGQLDSIGVNPMRVYSSTYMTSLNAPGFSISILNLSKIHQGLNSSRNWNTFVTVLELLDDPTDAVSWLGVRSWPVKKHGQGAKKPSPLPNIAMPLPPEPSRDTKQLQGLSGRIERGLRSACETVLLRQGALTEFDTVVGDGDCGETFAAGAKAILAMLDEGGINLSSITVSELVTFVANVLEERMGGTIGALFAIFLTAVSTSLKDLNCAATIQYWGNALVVGLHALRKYTPAQPGDRTLIDALCPFCETMSQEGNTFEQAVDAAKKGAESTRYMSAVLGRAAYVTMPSTLEDLPPDPGAWGVVAILEGLCNGLTGDP
;
A
#
# COMPACT_ATOMS: atom_id res chain seq x y z
N MET A 1 -44.28 38.19 17.00
CA MET A 1 -45.28 38.42 15.93
C MET A 1 -45.29 37.18 15.02
N HIS A 2 -46.38 36.63 14.49
CA HIS A 2 -47.82 36.83 14.75
C HIS A 2 -48.62 35.57 14.29
N LYS A 3 -49.71 35.24 15.01
CA LYS A 3 -50.88 34.34 14.75
C LYS A 3 -50.89 33.43 13.49
N LEU A 4 -51.12 32.12 13.58
CA LEU A 4 -52.44 31.43 13.76
C LEU A 4 -53.54 31.82 12.75
N HIS A 5 -53.95 30.92 11.83
CA HIS A 5 -55.29 30.28 11.80
C HIS A 5 -55.59 29.33 10.60
N THR A 6 -56.77 28.73 10.67
CA THR A 6 -57.34 27.53 10.01
C THR A 6 -58.25 27.77 8.77
N SER A 7 -58.34 26.74 7.90
CA SER A 7 -59.57 26.25 7.19
C SER A 7 -60.10 26.80 5.82
N ALA A 8 -60.18 25.85 4.85
CA ALA A 8 -61.37 25.46 4.03
C ALA A 8 -61.77 26.10 2.65
N ARG A 9 -62.00 25.19 1.67
CA ARG A 9 -63.03 25.13 0.57
C ARG A 9 -63.04 26.06 -0.69
N LEU A 10 -62.72 25.44 -1.84
CA LEU A 10 -63.53 25.25 -3.10
C LEU A 10 -63.77 26.35 -4.19
N ARG A 11 -63.61 25.89 -5.47
CA ARG A 11 -64.36 26.17 -6.75
C ARG A 11 -64.08 27.41 -7.67
N ASN A 12 -63.62 27.16 -8.93
CA ASN A 12 -64.34 27.34 -10.23
C ASN A 12 -63.38 27.33 -11.48
N LYS A 13 -63.79 27.51 -12.77
CA LYS A 13 -64.57 26.60 -13.69
C LYS A 13 -64.87 27.24 -15.10
N THR A 14 -64.40 26.68 -16.25
CA THR A 14 -64.78 27.00 -17.68
C THR A 14 -64.20 25.94 -18.69
N THR A 15 -64.92 25.23 -19.62
CA THR A 15 -65.45 25.48 -21.03
C THR A 15 -64.41 25.45 -22.20
N SER A 16 -64.63 25.00 -23.48
CA SER A 16 -65.71 24.29 -24.25
C SER A 16 -65.35 23.95 -25.75
N SER A 17 -66.20 23.20 -26.50
CA SER A 17 -66.34 23.02 -28.02
C SER A 17 -65.45 22.02 -28.84
N ALA A 18 -65.73 21.62 -30.12
CA ALA A 18 -66.83 20.77 -30.70
C ALA A 18 -66.64 20.33 -32.23
N VAL A 19 -67.42 19.33 -32.77
CA VAL A 19 -67.79 19.01 -34.23
C VAL A 19 -66.75 18.30 -35.19
N THR A 20 -66.98 17.49 -36.28
CA THR A 20 -67.94 16.39 -36.77
C THR A 20 -67.45 15.62 -38.06
N GLN A 21 -67.84 14.33 -38.29
CA GLN A 21 -68.17 13.59 -39.59
C GLN A 21 -67.08 13.33 -40.72
N ASP A 22 -67.19 12.50 -41.80
CA ASP A 22 -68.17 11.48 -42.35
C ASP A 22 -67.58 10.25 -43.18
N SER A 23 -68.25 9.70 -44.25
CA SER A 23 -68.22 8.26 -44.71
C SER A 23 -68.02 7.91 -46.27
N PRO A 24 -68.60 6.84 -46.90
CA PRO A 24 -67.99 5.57 -47.47
C PRO A 24 -68.06 5.44 -49.06
N PRO A 25 -68.17 4.30 -49.85
CA PRO A 25 -68.18 2.80 -49.65
C PRO A 25 -67.52 1.82 -50.75
N ASN A 26 -67.62 0.48 -50.52
CA ASN A 26 -67.77 -0.75 -51.39
C ASN A 26 -66.95 -1.16 -52.68
N SER A 27 -66.43 -2.43 -52.69
CA SER A 27 -66.52 -3.50 -53.76
C SER A 27 -65.69 -4.79 -53.40
N ALA A 28 -65.50 -5.79 -54.29
CA ALA A 28 -65.04 -7.19 -53.98
C ALA A 28 -64.13 -7.81 -55.10
N SER A 29 -63.68 -9.10 -55.20
CA SER A 29 -64.04 -10.41 -54.58
C SER A 29 -62.97 -11.55 -54.77
N THR A 30 -63.34 -12.83 -54.53
CA THR A 30 -62.74 -14.16 -54.96
C THR A 30 -61.38 -14.71 -54.43
N SER A 31 -61.43 -15.93 -53.84
CA SER A 31 -60.48 -17.10 -53.79
C SER A 31 -58.94 -16.94 -53.81
N SER A 32 -58.12 -17.73 -53.08
CA SER A 32 -58.30 -18.88 -52.15
C SER A 32 -56.98 -19.23 -51.42
N GLN A 33 -57.05 -19.88 -50.23
CA GLN A 33 -56.05 -20.77 -49.55
C GLN A 33 -54.52 -20.44 -49.63
N ASP A 34 -53.72 -20.45 -48.56
CA ASP A 34 -53.97 -20.83 -47.16
C ASP A 34 -52.92 -20.18 -46.21
N ALA A 35 -53.34 -19.40 -45.20
CA ALA A 35 -52.43 -18.80 -44.20
C ALA A 35 -53.15 -18.33 -42.91
N LYS A 36 -52.64 -18.70 -41.73
CA LYS A 36 -53.29 -18.43 -40.44
C LYS A 36 -53.02 -17.03 -39.87
N HIS A 37 -54.12 -16.30 -39.64
CA HIS A 37 -54.32 -15.15 -38.72
C HIS A 37 -53.12 -14.26 -38.33
N LYS A 38 -53.03 -13.07 -38.93
CA LYS A 38 -52.42 -11.87 -38.32
C LYS A 38 -53.15 -10.59 -38.72
N ARG A 39 -53.72 -9.84 -37.76
CA ARG A 39 -53.33 -8.43 -37.48
C ARG A 39 -54.14 -7.77 -36.35
N ARG A 40 -53.48 -6.80 -35.71
CA ARG A 40 -54.08 -5.76 -34.86
C ARG A 40 -54.71 -4.65 -35.72
N LYS A 41 -55.78 -4.03 -35.24
CA LYS A 41 -55.90 -2.56 -35.16
C LYS A 41 -55.58 -2.22 -33.68
N ILE A 42 -54.67 -1.31 -33.29
CA ILE A 42 -54.42 0.10 -33.69
C ILE A 42 -55.64 0.95 -33.26
N VAL A 43 -55.68 1.56 -32.07
CA VAL A 43 -54.86 2.66 -31.47
C VAL A 43 -55.19 4.01 -32.12
N GLY A 44 -55.41 5.12 -31.40
CA GLY A 44 -55.42 5.41 -29.96
C GLY A 44 -56.50 6.46 -29.61
N MET A 45 -56.42 7.32 -28.57
CA MET A 45 -55.41 7.58 -27.52
C MET A 45 -56.11 7.94 -26.17
N PRO A 46 -55.41 7.91 -25.01
CA PRO A 46 -56.04 7.91 -23.67
C PRO A 46 -56.14 9.29 -23.00
N ASN A 47 -56.97 9.42 -21.95
CA ASN A 47 -57.02 10.63 -21.12
C ASN A 47 -57.15 10.38 -19.59
N THR A 48 -56.50 11.26 -18.82
CA THR A 48 -56.61 11.56 -17.37
C THR A 48 -56.50 10.46 -16.29
N LYS A 49 -55.45 10.64 -15.47
CA LYS A 49 -55.43 10.53 -13.99
C LYS A 49 -55.71 9.17 -13.32
N GLY A 50 -54.68 8.32 -13.34
CA GLY A 50 -54.40 7.36 -12.27
C GLY A 50 -52.91 7.02 -12.24
N LYS A 51 -52.09 7.75 -11.46
CA LYS A 51 -50.65 7.43 -11.30
C LYS A 51 -50.48 6.22 -10.37
N GLY A 52 -50.84 5.05 -10.88
CA GLY A 52 -50.56 3.76 -10.23
C GLY A 52 -49.05 3.57 -10.03
N LYS A 53 -48.68 2.93 -8.92
CA LYS A 53 -47.28 2.67 -8.57
C LYS A 53 -46.60 1.83 -9.66
N LEU A 54 -45.68 2.45 -10.41
CA LEU A 54 -44.70 1.72 -11.22
C LEU A 54 -43.82 0.91 -10.26
N ARG A 55 -44.16 -0.37 -10.08
CA ARG A 55 -43.30 -1.31 -9.35
C ARG A 55 -41.99 -1.44 -10.11
N ALA A 56 -40.88 -1.01 -9.48
CA ALA A 56 -39.55 -1.29 -9.97
C ALA A 56 -39.40 -2.79 -10.24
N ARG A 57 -38.77 -3.14 -11.37
CA ARG A 57 -38.52 -4.55 -11.75
C ARG A 57 -37.34 -5.09 -10.94
N GLY A 58 -37.60 -5.40 -9.67
CA GLY A 58 -36.66 -6.18 -8.86
C GLY A 58 -36.32 -7.50 -9.53
N ILE A 59 -35.06 -7.93 -9.41
CA ILE A 59 -34.48 -9.10 -10.08
C ILE A 59 -35.39 -10.33 -9.88
N GLN A 60 -35.91 -10.90 -10.96
CA GLN A 60 -36.81 -12.06 -10.89
C GLN A 60 -36.05 -13.30 -10.41
N GLY A 61 -36.41 -13.79 -9.23
CA GLY A 61 -35.94 -15.10 -8.75
C GLY A 61 -36.33 -16.20 -9.75
N LYS A 62 -35.34 -16.97 -10.21
CA LYS A 62 -35.43 -17.89 -11.38
C LYS A 62 -36.62 -18.86 -11.33
N LEU A 63 -37.06 -19.27 -10.14
CA LEU A 63 -38.19 -20.19 -9.92
C LEU A 63 -39.58 -19.59 -10.23
N LYS A 64 -39.69 -18.28 -10.52
CA LYS A 64 -41.00 -17.66 -10.85
C LYS A 64 -41.46 -17.96 -12.27
N LEU A 65 -40.52 -18.24 -13.19
CA LEU A 65 -40.78 -18.60 -14.58
C LEU A 65 -41.39 -20.01 -14.72
N ILE A 66 -41.15 -20.91 -13.76
CA ILE A 66 -41.77 -22.25 -13.74
C ILE A 66 -43.30 -22.14 -13.73
N THR A 67 -43.86 -21.19 -12.97
CA THR A 67 -45.32 -20.97 -12.93
C THR A 67 -45.88 -20.20 -14.13
N GLU A 68 -45.07 -19.95 -15.16
CA GLU A 68 -45.48 -19.40 -16.46
C GLU A 68 -45.51 -20.50 -17.56
N MET A 69 -45.11 -21.75 -17.24
CA MET A 69 -45.24 -22.91 -18.13
C MET A 69 -46.70 -23.44 -18.18
N PRO A 70 -47.10 -24.10 -19.29
CA PRO A 70 -48.36 -24.85 -19.36
C PRO A 70 -48.49 -25.87 -18.23
N LEU A 71 -49.69 -25.95 -17.64
CA LEU A 71 -49.92 -26.72 -16.41
C LEU A 71 -49.80 -28.23 -16.65
N ASP A 72 -50.30 -28.72 -17.77
CA ASP A 72 -50.09 -30.08 -18.28
C ASP A 72 -48.60 -30.49 -18.26
N ILE A 73 -47.72 -29.68 -18.86
CA ILE A 73 -46.28 -29.96 -18.88
C ILE A 73 -45.67 -29.95 -17.47
N LEU A 74 -46.13 -29.06 -16.59
CA LEU A 74 -45.69 -29.03 -15.18
C LEU A 74 -46.13 -30.28 -14.41
N LEU A 75 -47.38 -30.70 -14.57
CA LEU A 75 -47.94 -31.87 -13.88
C LEU A 75 -47.27 -33.17 -14.37
N GLU A 76 -46.91 -33.26 -15.67
CA GLU A 76 -46.13 -34.36 -16.22
C GLU A 76 -44.70 -34.37 -15.68
N ILE A 77 -43.98 -33.24 -15.66
CA ILE A 77 -42.65 -33.14 -15.02
C ILE A 77 -42.71 -33.55 -13.54
N PHE A 78 -43.75 -33.12 -12.81
CA PHE A 78 -43.93 -33.48 -11.40
C PHE A 78 -44.20 -34.98 -11.20
N SER A 79 -44.74 -35.69 -12.19
CA SER A 79 -44.98 -37.14 -12.10
C SER A 79 -43.69 -37.98 -12.10
N PHE A 80 -42.56 -37.42 -12.56
CA PHE A 80 -41.24 -38.06 -12.54
C PHE A 80 -40.40 -37.72 -11.30
N LEU A 81 -40.88 -36.88 -10.39
CA LEU A 81 -40.14 -36.49 -9.18
C LEU A 81 -40.38 -37.48 -8.04
N GLN A 82 -39.51 -37.45 -7.01
CA GLN A 82 -39.76 -38.17 -5.75
C GLN A 82 -40.67 -37.34 -4.82
N PRO A 83 -41.40 -37.95 -3.88
CA PRO A 83 -42.36 -37.22 -3.03
C PRO A 83 -41.71 -36.10 -2.21
N ALA A 84 -40.45 -36.31 -1.79
CA ALA A 84 -39.67 -35.30 -1.09
C ALA A 84 -39.47 -34.01 -1.91
N ASP A 85 -39.27 -34.12 -3.22
CA ASP A 85 -39.05 -32.99 -4.10
C ASP A 85 -40.35 -32.22 -4.37
N LEU A 86 -41.48 -32.94 -4.51
CA LEU A 86 -42.82 -32.32 -4.55
C LEU A 86 -43.12 -31.57 -3.23
N LEU A 87 -42.74 -32.14 -2.09
CA LEU A 87 -42.90 -31.49 -0.79
C LEU A 87 -42.03 -30.23 -0.68
N HIS A 88 -40.80 -30.22 -1.20
CA HIS A 88 -39.97 -29.02 -1.27
C HIS A 88 -40.52 -27.97 -2.25
N LEU A 89 -41.00 -28.37 -3.43
CA LEU A 89 -41.62 -27.46 -4.41
C LEU A 89 -42.91 -26.82 -3.86
N SER A 90 -43.74 -27.56 -3.12
CA SER A 90 -44.94 -27.04 -2.43
C SER A 90 -44.63 -26.08 -1.27
N ARG A 91 -43.35 -25.93 -0.91
CA ARG A 91 -42.83 -24.95 0.07
C ARG A 91 -42.10 -23.79 -0.59
N ALA A 92 -41.63 -23.95 -1.83
CA ALA A 92 -40.78 -22.97 -2.53
C ALA A 92 -41.51 -21.67 -2.91
N ASN A 93 -42.78 -21.72 -3.34
CA ASN A 93 -43.59 -20.51 -3.54
C ASN A 93 -45.10 -20.77 -3.36
N LYS A 94 -45.91 -19.70 -3.18
CA LYS A 94 -47.36 -19.78 -2.91
C LYS A 94 -48.19 -20.37 -4.06
N ALA A 95 -47.78 -20.22 -5.32
CA ALA A 95 -48.50 -20.75 -6.47
C ALA A 95 -48.25 -22.26 -6.65
N LEU A 96 -46.99 -22.69 -6.55
CA LEU A 96 -46.64 -24.12 -6.51
C LEU A 96 -47.31 -24.83 -5.32
N ARG A 97 -47.38 -24.16 -4.16
CA ARG A 97 -48.16 -24.65 -3.00
C ARG A 97 -49.65 -24.83 -3.31
N GLY A 98 -50.25 -23.90 -4.04
CA GLY A 98 -51.66 -23.96 -4.44
C GLY A 98 -51.95 -25.09 -5.42
N ILE A 99 -51.03 -25.35 -6.36
CA ILE A 99 -51.15 -26.45 -7.32
C ILE A 99 -50.94 -27.80 -6.62
N LEU A 100 -49.80 -27.99 -5.95
CA LEU A 100 -49.38 -29.30 -5.42
C LEU A 100 -50.15 -29.75 -4.16
N LEU A 101 -50.98 -28.90 -3.56
CA LEU A 101 -51.85 -29.25 -2.42
C LEU A 101 -53.35 -29.22 -2.78
N ASP A 102 -53.72 -29.03 -4.05
CA ASP A 102 -55.09 -29.28 -4.51
C ASP A 102 -55.32 -30.80 -4.59
N ARG A 103 -56.46 -31.27 -4.04
CA ARG A 103 -56.90 -32.68 -4.11
C ARG A 103 -56.91 -33.23 -5.54
N LYS A 104 -57.09 -32.38 -6.56
CA LYS A 104 -57.03 -32.73 -7.99
C LYS A 104 -55.65 -33.24 -8.44
N THR A 105 -54.57 -32.93 -7.70
CA THR A 105 -53.20 -33.34 -8.02
C THR A 105 -52.72 -34.58 -7.26
N ASN A 106 -53.58 -35.22 -6.45
CA ASN A 106 -53.24 -36.44 -5.69
C ASN A 106 -52.69 -37.59 -6.56
N CYS A 107 -53.09 -37.67 -7.83
CA CYS A 107 -52.57 -38.65 -8.79
C CYS A 107 -51.05 -38.51 -9.03
N ILE A 108 -50.52 -37.29 -8.99
CA ILE A 108 -49.09 -36.99 -9.21
C ILE A 108 -48.28 -37.42 -7.99
N TRP A 109 -48.79 -37.15 -6.78
CA TRP A 109 -48.20 -37.68 -5.56
C TRP A 109 -48.19 -39.21 -5.56
N LYS A 110 -49.30 -39.85 -5.97
CA LYS A 110 -49.35 -41.31 -6.12
C LYS A 110 -48.29 -41.83 -7.11
N GLY A 111 -48.13 -41.17 -8.26
CA GLY A 111 -47.05 -41.46 -9.22
C GLY A 111 -45.65 -41.33 -8.60
N ALA A 112 -45.38 -40.21 -7.92
CA ALA A 112 -44.11 -39.98 -7.23
C ALA A 112 -43.78 -41.05 -6.17
N PHE A 113 -44.78 -41.59 -5.47
CA PHE A 113 -44.58 -42.73 -4.56
C PHE A 113 -44.38 -44.07 -5.29
N MET A 114 -44.88 -44.22 -6.53
CA MET A 114 -44.61 -45.39 -7.37
C MET A 114 -43.21 -45.36 -8.00
N ASN A 115 -42.59 -44.18 -8.15
CA ASN A 115 -41.18 -44.02 -8.56
C ASN A 115 -40.15 -44.48 -7.50
N ILE A 116 -40.58 -45.18 -6.44
CA ILE A 116 -39.73 -45.74 -5.39
C ILE A 116 -39.49 -47.23 -5.71
N GLU A 117 -38.72 -47.48 -6.77
CA GLU A 117 -38.65 -48.77 -7.50
C GLU A 117 -38.18 -50.00 -6.70
N GLN A 118 -37.66 -49.83 -5.46
CA GLN A 118 -36.93 -50.90 -4.76
C GLN A 118 -37.57 -51.38 -3.44
N GLU A 119 -38.54 -50.65 -2.88
CA GLU A 119 -39.47 -51.12 -1.82
C GLU A 119 -40.41 -49.95 -1.48
N PRO A 120 -41.73 -50.04 -1.77
CA PRO A 120 -42.65 -48.96 -1.42
C PRO A 120 -42.77 -48.81 0.11
N PRO A 121 -43.03 -47.59 0.61
CA PRO A 121 -43.38 -47.41 2.02
C PRO A 121 -44.72 -48.12 2.34
N PRO A 122 -45.04 -48.34 3.63
CA PRO A 122 -46.32 -48.95 4.03
C PRO A 122 -47.54 -48.24 3.42
N GLU A 123 -48.67 -48.95 3.30
CA GLU A 123 -49.89 -48.38 2.73
C GLU A 123 -50.41 -47.19 3.54
N ILE A 124 -50.87 -46.14 2.85
CA ILE A 124 -51.32 -44.88 3.45
C ILE A 124 -52.63 -45.10 4.22
N PRO A 125 -52.71 -44.70 5.50
CA PRO A 125 -53.96 -44.73 6.26
C PRO A 125 -55.04 -43.86 5.60
N GLU A 126 -56.29 -44.34 5.58
CA GLU A 126 -57.43 -43.66 4.92
C GLU A 126 -57.69 -42.24 5.46
N ASP A 127 -57.22 -41.92 6.68
CA ASP A 127 -57.32 -40.59 7.29
C ASP A 127 -56.21 -39.60 6.89
N MET A 128 -55.26 -39.98 6.02
CA MET A 128 -54.05 -39.20 5.72
C MET A 128 -53.89 -38.85 4.24
N THR A 129 -53.38 -37.64 3.94
CA THR A 129 -53.07 -37.23 2.55
C THR A 129 -51.63 -37.62 2.16
N TYR A 130 -51.36 -37.78 0.86
CA TYR A 130 -50.00 -38.07 0.36
C TYR A 130 -48.96 -37.00 0.79
N PRO A 131 -49.24 -35.68 0.76
CA PRO A 131 -48.35 -34.67 1.33
C PRO A 131 -48.04 -34.87 2.82
N ASP A 132 -49.07 -35.18 3.64
CA ASP A 132 -48.90 -35.40 5.08
C ASP A 132 -48.12 -36.68 5.37
N TYR A 133 -48.36 -37.74 4.58
CA TYR A 133 -47.58 -38.97 4.64
C TYR A 133 -46.11 -38.71 4.27
N THR A 134 -45.85 -37.91 3.23
CA THR A 134 -44.48 -37.52 2.84
C THR A 134 -43.73 -36.77 3.94
N LEU A 135 -44.44 -35.98 4.76
CA LEU A 135 -43.87 -35.26 5.89
C LEU A 135 -43.28 -36.19 6.97
N LEU A 136 -43.78 -37.42 7.12
CA LEU A 136 -43.22 -38.41 8.07
C LEU A 136 -41.77 -38.80 7.74
N PHE A 137 -41.44 -38.86 6.44
CA PHE A 137 -40.21 -39.51 5.95
C PHE A 137 -39.08 -38.53 5.61
N THR A 138 -39.36 -37.22 5.57
CA THR A 138 -38.49 -36.23 4.91
C THR A 138 -37.73 -35.28 5.85
N VAL A 139 -38.02 -35.28 7.16
CA VAL A 139 -37.38 -34.37 8.12
C VAL A 139 -36.11 -34.98 8.71
N VAL A 140 -34.99 -34.85 8.00
CA VAL A 140 -33.68 -35.29 8.51
C VAL A 140 -33.16 -34.33 9.59
N LYS A 141 -33.42 -34.71 10.85
CA LYS A 141 -32.97 -34.12 12.13
C LYS A 141 -33.57 -32.77 12.54
N GLN A 142 -34.00 -32.74 13.82
CA GLN A 142 -34.24 -31.56 14.67
C GLN A 142 -35.25 -30.49 14.21
N ARG A 143 -36.53 -30.86 14.18
CA ARG A 143 -37.57 -30.20 15.01
C ARG A 143 -38.82 -31.08 15.12
N GLN A 144 -39.50 -31.02 16.27
CA GLN A 144 -40.74 -31.77 16.52
C GLN A 144 -41.93 -31.16 15.76
N ARG A 145 -43.00 -31.97 15.61
CA ARG A 145 -44.34 -31.62 15.11
C ARG A 145 -44.37 -31.53 13.56
N SER A 146 -45.34 -32.11 12.85
CA SER A 146 -46.61 -32.73 13.29
C SER A 146 -47.19 -33.74 12.28
N ILE A 147 -47.38 -35.00 12.70
CA ILE A 147 -48.45 -35.91 12.26
C ILE A 147 -48.96 -36.64 13.52
N GLY A 148 -50.25 -37.02 13.55
CA GLY A 148 -50.94 -37.52 14.74
C GLY A 148 -50.58 -38.96 15.14
N LEU A 149 -49.62 -39.09 16.07
CA LEU A 149 -49.29 -40.29 16.85
C LEU A 149 -48.80 -39.89 18.27
N ARG A 150 -48.95 -40.79 19.25
CA ARG A 150 -48.70 -40.46 20.67
C ARG A 150 -47.22 -40.25 20.97
N VAL A 151 -46.91 -39.20 21.72
CA VAL A 151 -45.58 -38.95 22.31
C VAL A 151 -45.64 -39.29 23.81
N PRO A 152 -44.83 -40.23 24.32
CA PRO A 152 -44.57 -40.35 25.76
C PRO A 152 -43.87 -39.07 26.23
N ALA A 153 -44.41 -38.40 27.26
CA ALA A 153 -43.78 -37.20 27.79
C ALA A 153 -42.41 -37.51 28.43
N GLY A 154 -41.52 -36.52 28.47
CA GLY A 154 -40.18 -36.70 29.04
C GLY A 154 -39.23 -35.51 28.86
N SER A 155 -39.43 -34.68 27.83
CA SER A 155 -38.51 -33.56 27.55
C SER A 155 -39.11 -32.27 26.97
N THR A 156 -40.36 -32.26 26.48
CA THR A 156 -40.88 -31.12 25.68
C THR A 156 -42.26 -30.59 26.08
N LEU A 157 -42.45 -30.32 27.38
CA LEU A 157 -43.62 -29.61 27.91
C LEU A 157 -43.52 -28.06 27.94
N PRO A 158 -42.35 -27.41 28.12
CA PRO A 158 -42.28 -25.94 28.21
C PRO A 158 -42.67 -25.15 26.94
N TYR A 159 -42.70 -25.80 25.77
CA TYR A 159 -42.87 -25.14 24.46
C TYR A 159 -44.16 -25.55 23.73
N LEU A 160 -45.23 -25.82 24.48
CA LEU A 160 -46.62 -25.82 24.01
C LEU A 160 -47.49 -25.03 24.99
N GLY A 161 -47.57 -23.70 24.79
CA GLY A 161 -48.73 -22.96 25.26
C GLY A 161 -50.01 -23.49 24.59
N PRO A 162 -51.21 -23.26 25.16
CA PRO A 162 -52.47 -23.83 24.68
C PRO A 162 -52.82 -23.35 23.27
N SER A 163 -52.41 -24.13 22.27
CA SER A 163 -52.70 -23.87 20.86
C SER A 163 -54.11 -24.35 20.50
N GLN A 164 -54.81 -23.62 19.61
CA GLN A 164 -56.23 -23.87 19.32
C GLN A 164 -56.56 -25.27 18.73
N HIS A 165 -55.57 -26.04 18.27
CA HIS A 165 -55.76 -27.32 17.57
C HIS A 165 -55.54 -28.58 18.43
N TYR A 166 -54.94 -28.47 19.62
CA TYR A 166 -54.56 -29.61 20.46
C TYR A 166 -55.01 -29.39 21.90
N GLU A 167 -55.49 -30.45 22.57
CA GLU A 167 -55.78 -30.40 24.02
C GLU A 167 -54.80 -31.31 24.79
N VAL A 168 -54.33 -30.79 25.93
CA VAL A 168 -53.42 -31.48 26.86
C VAL A 168 -54.27 -32.11 27.97
N VAL A 169 -54.36 -33.43 27.98
CA VAL A 169 -55.24 -34.14 28.91
C VAL A 169 -54.44 -34.73 30.07
N VAL A 170 -54.69 -34.21 31.29
CA VAL A 170 -54.15 -34.75 32.54
C VAL A 170 -55.31 -34.91 33.55
N THR A 171 -56.19 -35.89 33.29
CA THR A 171 -57.35 -36.16 34.15
C THR A 171 -57.35 -37.61 34.64
N LYS A 172 -57.34 -37.78 35.98
CA LYS A 172 -57.40 -39.11 36.63
C LYS A 172 -58.64 -39.92 36.24
N SER A 173 -59.71 -39.24 35.81
CA SER A 173 -60.95 -39.83 35.30
C SER A 173 -60.71 -40.72 34.07
N PHE A 174 -59.91 -40.26 33.12
CA PHE A 174 -59.63 -41.01 31.88
C PHE A 174 -58.77 -42.26 32.17
N GLN A 175 -57.80 -42.13 33.09
CA GLN A 175 -56.99 -43.25 33.56
C GLN A 175 -57.85 -44.35 34.24
N ARG A 176 -58.88 -44.00 35.01
CA ARG A 176 -59.76 -44.99 35.67
C ARG A 176 -60.49 -45.90 34.66
N VAL A 177 -60.92 -45.37 33.52
CA VAL A 177 -61.59 -46.17 32.47
C VAL A 177 -60.58 -47.09 31.75
N CYS A 178 -59.39 -46.59 31.41
CA CYS A 178 -58.37 -47.41 30.75
C CYS A 178 -57.74 -48.49 31.66
N ALA A 179 -57.58 -48.21 32.96
CA ALA A 179 -56.98 -49.14 33.92
C ALA A 179 -57.81 -50.42 34.13
N LEU A 180 -59.13 -50.34 34.01
CA LEU A 180 -60.06 -51.48 34.22
C LEU A 180 -59.97 -52.58 33.15
N ARG A 181 -59.20 -52.39 32.06
CA ARG A 181 -59.04 -53.37 30.96
C ARG A 181 -57.58 -53.58 30.53
N GLY A 182 -56.65 -53.62 31.50
CA GLY A 182 -55.33 -54.22 31.31
C GLY A 182 -54.27 -53.38 30.56
N LEU A 183 -54.55 -52.12 30.23
CA LEU A 183 -53.54 -51.19 29.71
C LEU A 183 -52.60 -50.69 30.82
N SER A 184 -51.69 -51.57 31.27
CA SER A 184 -50.58 -51.22 32.15
C SER A 184 -49.56 -50.37 31.39
N ALA A 185 -49.75 -49.06 31.41
CA ALA A 185 -48.71 -48.12 31.02
C ALA A 185 -47.69 -48.01 32.15
N HIS A 186 -46.43 -48.41 31.89
CA HIS A 186 -45.33 -48.04 32.79
C HIS A 186 -45.22 -46.51 32.86
N GLN A 187 -45.09 -46.02 34.10
CA GLN A 187 -45.01 -44.61 34.52
C GLN A 187 -46.33 -43.79 34.43
N PRO A 188 -46.93 -43.39 35.58
CA PRO A 188 -48.15 -42.56 35.63
C PRO A 188 -48.00 -41.08 35.20
N ASN A 189 -46.77 -40.60 35.00
CA ASN A 189 -46.43 -39.17 35.04
C ASN A 189 -46.37 -38.48 33.65
N HIS A 190 -47.06 -39.02 32.64
CA HIS A 190 -46.94 -38.54 31.25
C HIS A 190 -48.25 -38.04 30.66
N ALA A 191 -48.36 -36.72 30.50
CA ALA A 191 -49.46 -36.07 29.81
C ALA A 191 -49.53 -36.52 28.35
N THR A 192 -50.69 -37.02 27.91
CA THR A 192 -50.90 -37.44 26.52
C THR A 192 -51.59 -36.32 25.74
N LEU A 193 -50.99 -35.92 24.63
CA LEU A 193 -51.55 -34.95 23.69
C LEU A 193 -52.54 -35.63 22.75
N TYR A 194 -53.70 -34.99 22.54
CA TYR A 194 -54.69 -35.37 21.55
C TYR A 194 -54.99 -34.19 20.62
N MET A 195 -55.39 -34.47 19.38
CA MET A 195 -56.07 -33.47 18.55
C MET A 195 -57.35 -33.03 19.28
N LYS A 196 -57.62 -31.73 19.28
CA LYS A 196 -58.75 -31.16 20.04
C LYS A 196 -60.09 -31.77 19.64
N GLU A 197 -60.33 -31.87 18.33
CA GLU A 197 -61.56 -32.42 17.77
C GLU A 197 -61.73 -33.92 18.09
N ASP A 198 -60.64 -34.70 18.06
CA ASP A 198 -60.66 -36.12 18.44
C ASP A 198 -60.93 -36.31 19.93
N TYR A 199 -60.26 -35.54 20.79
CA TYR A 199 -60.52 -35.59 22.22
C TYR A 199 -61.96 -35.20 22.55
N GLN A 200 -62.47 -34.10 21.98
CA GLN A 200 -63.85 -33.66 22.20
C GLN A 200 -64.87 -34.69 21.68
N ARG A 201 -64.61 -35.32 20.52
CA ARG A 201 -65.44 -36.41 19.99
C ARG A 201 -65.41 -37.66 20.88
N ILE A 202 -64.25 -38.02 21.43
CA ILE A 202 -64.11 -39.18 22.33
C ILE A 202 -64.74 -38.88 23.70
N ALA A 203 -64.48 -37.72 24.30
CA ALA A 203 -65.05 -37.30 25.58
C ALA A 203 -66.58 -37.16 25.51
N HIS A 204 -67.12 -36.59 24.43
CA HIS A 204 -68.57 -36.54 24.20
C HIS A 204 -69.19 -37.94 24.13
N ASN A 205 -68.59 -38.87 23.39
CA ASN A 205 -69.09 -40.25 23.32
C ASN A 205 -68.93 -41.01 24.64
N LEU A 206 -67.83 -40.85 25.37
CA LEU A 206 -67.66 -41.46 26.69
C LEU A 206 -68.71 -40.96 27.69
N ASN A 207 -69.01 -39.65 27.69
CA ASN A 207 -70.06 -39.10 28.55
C ASN A 207 -71.46 -39.58 28.13
N ARG A 208 -71.74 -39.66 26.82
CA ARG A 208 -73.03 -40.15 26.29
C ARG A 208 -73.27 -41.65 26.50
N LEU A 209 -72.20 -42.43 26.70
CA LEU A 209 -72.25 -43.88 26.92
C LEU A 209 -71.96 -44.26 28.38
N ALA A 210 -71.89 -43.31 29.32
CA ALA A 210 -71.48 -43.58 30.70
C ALA A 210 -72.39 -44.57 31.45
N ASP A 211 -73.69 -44.53 31.15
CA ASP A 211 -74.72 -45.35 31.83
C ASP A 211 -74.92 -46.73 31.16
N ASP A 212 -74.55 -46.89 29.88
CA ASP A 212 -74.61 -48.17 29.15
C ASP A 212 -73.23 -48.84 29.13
N LYS A 213 -73.04 -49.78 30.06
CA LYS A 213 -71.76 -50.48 30.25
C LYS A 213 -71.32 -51.29 29.03
N ASP A 214 -72.24 -51.83 28.23
CA ASP A 214 -71.90 -52.76 27.16
C ASP A 214 -71.60 -52.03 25.84
N LEU A 215 -72.33 -50.95 25.53
CA LEU A 215 -71.94 -50.02 24.48
C LEU A 215 -70.62 -49.29 24.81
N LEU A 216 -70.42 -48.88 26.07
CA LEU A 216 -69.15 -48.29 26.53
C LEU A 216 -67.98 -49.27 26.38
N ASN A 217 -68.16 -50.52 26.83
CA ASN A 217 -67.16 -51.58 26.71
C ASN A 217 -66.80 -51.88 25.24
N THR A 218 -67.79 -51.85 24.35
CA THR A 218 -67.63 -52.05 22.91
C THR A 218 -66.86 -50.88 22.29
N PHE A 219 -67.28 -49.64 22.56
CA PHE A 219 -66.60 -48.42 22.09
C PHE A 219 -65.12 -48.37 22.51
N VAL A 220 -64.82 -48.71 23.78
CA VAL A 220 -63.45 -48.78 24.29
C VAL A 220 -62.61 -49.82 23.54
N GLN A 221 -63.16 -51.01 23.24
CA GLN A 221 -62.42 -52.01 22.44
C GLN A 221 -62.18 -51.56 21.00
N THR A 222 -63.15 -50.91 20.34
CA THR A 222 -62.96 -50.34 19.00
C THR A 222 -61.84 -49.28 18.99
N GLN A 223 -61.82 -48.39 19.98
CA GLN A 223 -60.76 -47.38 20.12
C GLN A 223 -59.38 -48.00 20.45
N MET A 224 -59.33 -49.08 21.23
CA MET A 224 -58.10 -49.83 21.48
C MET A 224 -57.57 -50.51 20.20
N LYS A 225 -58.43 -51.16 19.40
CA LYS A 225 -58.05 -51.79 18.13
C LYS A 225 -57.43 -50.77 17.16
N PHE A 226 -58.12 -49.66 16.93
CA PHE A 226 -57.65 -48.55 16.10
C PHE A 226 -56.29 -47.98 16.58
N TYR A 227 -56.09 -47.87 17.89
CA TYR A 227 -54.80 -47.46 18.45
C TYR A 227 -53.67 -48.46 18.16
N TYR A 228 -53.89 -49.76 18.39
CA TYR A 228 -52.87 -50.79 18.10
C TYR A 228 -52.52 -50.86 16.61
N GLU A 229 -53.51 -50.68 15.73
CA GLU A 229 -53.30 -50.64 14.26
C GLU A 229 -52.42 -49.45 13.86
N ARG A 230 -52.67 -48.23 14.37
CA ARG A 230 -51.81 -47.07 14.13
C ARG A 230 -50.39 -47.25 14.68
N VAL A 231 -50.21 -47.87 15.85
CA VAL A 231 -48.88 -48.14 16.43
C VAL A 231 -48.12 -49.20 15.63
N LYS A 232 -48.81 -50.22 15.11
CA LYS A 232 -48.23 -51.23 14.22
C LYS A 232 -47.72 -50.58 12.93
N HIS A 233 -48.55 -49.75 12.29
CA HIS A 233 -48.20 -49.00 11.08
C HIS A 233 -47.01 -48.05 11.33
N ALA A 234 -47.02 -47.27 12.40
CA ALA A 234 -45.92 -46.36 12.76
C ALA A 234 -44.56 -47.07 12.87
N LYS A 235 -44.52 -48.27 13.48
CA LYS A 235 -43.29 -49.08 13.57
C LYS A 235 -42.82 -49.61 12.22
N GLN A 236 -43.73 -49.87 11.28
CA GLN A 236 -43.38 -50.24 9.90
C GLN A 236 -42.76 -49.04 9.16
N CYS A 237 -43.31 -47.84 9.35
CA CYS A 237 -42.75 -46.59 8.82
C CYS A 237 -41.34 -46.30 9.37
N GLU A 238 -41.15 -46.40 10.69
CA GLU A 238 -39.85 -46.21 11.35
C GLU A 238 -38.79 -47.19 10.82
N LYS A 239 -39.15 -48.48 10.67
CA LYS A 239 -38.24 -49.49 10.11
C LYS A 239 -37.85 -49.16 8.67
N TRP A 240 -38.83 -48.81 7.82
CA TRP A 240 -38.58 -48.49 6.41
C TRP A 240 -37.64 -47.27 6.25
N VAL A 241 -37.78 -46.23 7.09
CA VAL A 241 -36.83 -45.09 7.12
C VAL A 241 -35.41 -45.53 7.48
N TYR A 242 -35.27 -46.41 8.48
CA TYR A 242 -33.97 -46.91 8.90
C TYR A 242 -33.30 -47.74 7.79
N ASP A 243 -34.03 -48.69 7.22
CA ASP A 243 -33.55 -49.56 6.14
C ASP A 243 -33.19 -48.72 4.88
N MET A 244 -34.00 -47.73 4.51
CA MET A 244 -33.72 -46.78 3.42
C MET A 244 -32.45 -45.95 3.68
N LYS A 245 -32.25 -45.45 4.90
CA LYS A 245 -31.06 -44.67 5.27
C LYS A 245 -29.79 -45.51 5.12
N THR A 246 -29.76 -46.74 5.63
CA THR A 246 -28.61 -47.63 5.51
C THR A 246 -28.33 -48.02 4.05
N ARG A 247 -29.36 -48.24 3.23
CA ARG A 247 -29.19 -48.46 1.78
C ARG A 247 -28.56 -47.25 1.09
N ARG A 248 -29.04 -46.03 1.35
CA ARG A 248 -28.50 -44.81 0.73
C ARG A 248 -27.08 -44.46 1.21
N GLU A 249 -26.72 -44.84 2.44
CA GLU A 249 -25.34 -44.75 2.93
C GLU A 249 -24.39 -45.74 2.21
N ASN A 250 -24.88 -46.94 1.86
CA ASN A 250 -24.13 -47.90 1.04
C ASN A 250 -24.02 -47.46 -0.43
N GLU A 251 -25.11 -46.96 -1.02
CA GLU A 251 -25.13 -46.39 -2.38
C GLU A 251 -24.13 -45.22 -2.53
N ILE A 252 -24.12 -44.29 -1.57
CA ILE A 252 -23.15 -43.19 -1.53
C ILE A 252 -21.71 -43.71 -1.40
N ARG A 253 -21.48 -44.84 -0.70
CA ARG A 253 -20.16 -45.48 -0.60
C ARG A 253 -19.71 -46.06 -1.95
N ASP A 254 -20.61 -46.73 -2.67
CA ASP A 254 -20.35 -47.30 -4.00
C ASP A 254 -20.12 -46.20 -5.06
N ILE A 255 -20.96 -45.15 -5.08
CA ILE A 255 -20.76 -43.98 -5.95
C ILE A 255 -19.41 -43.30 -5.66
N ARG A 256 -18.97 -43.24 -4.39
CA ARG A 256 -17.63 -42.73 -4.03
C ARG A 256 -16.51 -43.65 -4.55
N SER A 257 -16.69 -44.98 -4.54
CA SER A 257 -15.74 -45.93 -5.11
C SER A 257 -15.61 -45.76 -6.62
N LYS A 258 -16.73 -45.79 -7.35
CA LYS A 258 -16.78 -45.59 -8.81
C LYS A 258 -16.24 -44.23 -9.24
N ARG A 259 -16.43 -43.18 -8.43
CA ARG A 259 -15.79 -41.86 -8.62
C ARG A 259 -14.28 -41.86 -8.38
N LYS A 260 -13.74 -42.73 -7.53
CA LYS A 260 -12.29 -42.91 -7.31
C LYS A 260 -11.64 -43.53 -8.55
N GLU A 261 -12.25 -44.57 -9.10
CA GLU A 261 -11.81 -45.24 -10.34
C GLU A 261 -11.91 -44.31 -11.56
N ALA A 262 -13.02 -43.60 -11.73
CA ALA A 262 -13.18 -42.60 -12.79
C ALA A 262 -12.17 -41.44 -12.67
N ARG A 263 -11.84 -41.00 -11.45
CA ARG A 263 -10.74 -40.04 -11.20
C ARG A 263 -9.38 -40.62 -11.57
N GLN A 264 -9.11 -41.89 -11.28
CA GLN A 264 -7.84 -42.53 -11.65
C GLN A 264 -7.70 -42.64 -13.19
N GLN A 265 -8.76 -43.04 -13.90
CA GLN A 265 -8.75 -43.07 -15.37
C GLN A 265 -8.62 -41.67 -15.99
N ALA A 266 -9.26 -40.65 -15.40
CA ALA A 266 -9.09 -39.26 -15.83
C ALA A 266 -7.65 -38.76 -15.56
N TRP A 267 -7.07 -39.11 -14.41
CA TRP A 267 -5.67 -38.81 -14.09
C TRP A 267 -4.73 -39.45 -15.09
N CYS A 268 -4.87 -40.74 -15.42
CA CYS A 268 -4.04 -41.41 -16.43
C CYS A 268 -4.10 -40.75 -17.83
N LYS A 269 -5.20 -40.08 -18.18
CA LYS A 269 -5.34 -39.32 -19.45
C LYS A 269 -4.71 -37.92 -19.41
N ILE A 270 -4.53 -37.34 -18.22
CA ILE A 270 -4.02 -35.98 -18.02
C ILE A 270 -2.55 -35.99 -17.60
N HIS A 271 -2.13 -36.99 -16.83
CA HIS A 271 -0.78 -37.17 -16.27
C HIS A 271 0.34 -37.09 -17.33
N PRO A 272 0.26 -37.73 -18.52
CA PRO A 272 1.28 -37.57 -19.56
C PRO A 272 1.42 -36.11 -20.02
N ARG A 273 0.29 -35.41 -20.21
CA ARG A 273 0.27 -34.00 -20.63
C ARG A 273 0.82 -33.07 -19.55
N ILE A 274 0.58 -33.38 -18.26
CA ILE A 274 1.20 -32.66 -17.15
C ILE A 274 2.71 -32.92 -17.10
N ILE A 275 3.18 -34.15 -17.33
CA ILE A 275 4.62 -34.43 -17.42
C ILE A 275 5.25 -33.66 -18.59
N THR A 276 4.67 -33.69 -19.80
CA THR A 276 5.18 -32.90 -20.94
C THR A 276 5.21 -31.40 -20.63
N PHE A 277 4.22 -30.87 -19.92
CA PHE A 277 4.18 -29.47 -19.52
C PHE A 277 5.24 -29.12 -18.44
N LEU A 278 5.42 -29.99 -17.44
CA LEU A 278 6.42 -29.81 -16.38
C LEU A 278 7.85 -29.99 -16.88
N GLU A 279 8.09 -30.93 -17.81
CA GLU A 279 9.38 -31.06 -18.52
C GLU A 279 9.61 -29.87 -19.46
N GLY A 280 8.58 -29.33 -20.12
CA GLY A 280 8.67 -28.06 -20.84
C GLY A 280 9.08 -26.88 -19.95
N ILE A 281 8.51 -26.78 -18.74
CA ILE A 281 8.92 -25.80 -17.72
C ILE A 281 10.36 -26.07 -17.25
N ARG A 282 10.75 -27.34 -17.05
CA ARG A 282 12.10 -27.73 -16.63
C ARG A 282 13.14 -27.37 -17.69
N VAL A 283 12.89 -27.65 -18.95
CA VAL A 283 13.74 -27.27 -20.09
C VAL A 283 13.88 -25.75 -20.13
N LYS A 284 12.78 -25.00 -20.11
CA LYS A 284 12.83 -23.52 -20.10
C LYS A 284 13.62 -22.99 -18.91
N ARG A 285 13.45 -23.56 -17.71
CA ARG A 285 14.21 -23.17 -16.52
C ARG A 285 15.71 -23.47 -16.68
N LEU A 286 16.07 -24.60 -17.31
CA LEU A 286 17.47 -24.96 -17.57
C LEU A 286 18.10 -24.05 -18.65
N GLU A 287 17.34 -23.63 -19.67
CA GLU A 287 17.77 -22.58 -20.61
C GLU A 287 18.00 -21.25 -19.88
N GLU A 288 17.04 -20.76 -19.10
CA GLU A 288 17.17 -19.53 -18.29
C GLU A 288 18.34 -19.60 -17.29
N GLN A 289 18.66 -20.79 -16.77
CA GLN A 289 19.83 -21.03 -15.90
C GLN A 289 21.15 -21.00 -16.69
N ARG A 290 21.20 -21.59 -17.90
CA ARG A 290 22.39 -21.56 -18.77
C ARG A 290 22.69 -20.16 -19.27
N GLU A 291 21.66 -19.42 -19.71
CA GLU A 291 21.78 -18.05 -20.22
C GLU A 291 22.37 -17.09 -19.16
N ARG A 292 21.88 -17.16 -17.91
CA ARG A 292 22.44 -16.38 -16.78
C ARG A 292 23.88 -16.77 -16.42
N LEU A 293 24.27 -18.03 -16.60
CA LEU A 293 25.63 -18.49 -16.32
C LEU A 293 26.62 -18.00 -17.39
N VAL A 294 26.25 -18.10 -18.66
CA VAL A 294 27.03 -17.56 -19.79
C VAL A 294 27.23 -16.05 -19.63
N GLN A 295 26.18 -15.31 -19.28
CA GLN A 295 26.27 -13.88 -18.96
C GLN A 295 27.29 -13.59 -17.85
N LYS A 296 27.25 -14.33 -16.73
CA LYS A 296 28.24 -14.18 -15.64
C LYS A 296 29.67 -14.45 -16.10
N ARG A 297 29.90 -15.47 -16.94
CA ARG A 297 31.23 -15.79 -17.49
C ARG A 297 31.77 -14.67 -18.37
N MET A 298 30.92 -14.06 -19.21
CA MET A 298 31.33 -12.90 -20.01
C MET A 298 31.72 -11.70 -19.13
N THR A 299 31.01 -11.43 -18.04
CA THR A 299 31.37 -10.35 -17.10
C THR A 299 32.75 -10.54 -16.46
N LEU A 300 33.27 -11.76 -16.35
CA LEU A 300 34.63 -12.03 -15.83
C LEU A 300 35.74 -11.65 -16.82
N LEU A 301 35.51 -11.74 -18.14
CA LEU A 301 36.49 -11.36 -19.16
C LEU A 301 36.57 -9.83 -19.37
N LEU A 302 35.46 -9.11 -19.12
CA LEU A 302 35.36 -7.69 -19.44
C LEU A 302 36.38 -6.78 -18.72
N PRO A 303 36.73 -6.96 -17.43
CA PRO A 303 37.78 -6.18 -16.78
C PRO A 303 39.14 -6.34 -17.44
N LEU A 304 39.52 -7.58 -17.79
CA LEU A 304 40.79 -7.88 -18.46
C LEU A 304 40.85 -7.27 -19.87
N TYR A 305 39.73 -7.28 -20.59
CA TYR A 305 39.62 -6.61 -21.89
C TYR A 305 39.70 -5.08 -21.78
N LYS A 306 39.02 -4.48 -20.79
CA LYS A 306 39.12 -3.03 -20.50
C LYS A 306 40.55 -2.63 -20.13
N GLU A 307 41.26 -3.47 -19.36
CA GLU A 307 42.67 -3.24 -19.02
C GLU A 307 43.55 -3.25 -20.27
N TYR A 308 43.40 -4.25 -21.15
CA TYR A 308 44.10 -4.31 -22.44
C TYR A 308 43.82 -3.08 -23.31
N LEU A 309 42.56 -2.64 -23.42
CA LEU A 309 42.22 -1.43 -24.18
C LEU A 309 42.95 -0.17 -23.65
N GLY A 310 43.18 -0.09 -22.33
CA GLY A 310 43.95 0.99 -21.71
C GLY A 310 45.44 1.03 -22.07
N THR A 311 45.99 -0.06 -22.64
CA THR A 311 47.41 -0.13 -23.09
C THR A 311 47.63 0.34 -24.54
N LEU A 312 46.55 0.58 -25.31
CA LEU A 312 46.63 0.80 -26.75
C LEU A 312 46.79 2.30 -27.10
N GLN A 313 47.61 2.57 -28.11
CA GLN A 313 47.74 3.92 -28.66
C GLN A 313 46.42 4.37 -29.33
N HIS A 314 46.09 5.66 -29.24
CA HIS A 314 44.82 6.24 -29.73
C HIS A 314 44.51 6.03 -31.24
N SER A 315 45.50 5.62 -32.03
CA SER A 315 45.36 5.25 -33.44
C SER A 315 44.79 3.84 -33.66
N TYR A 316 44.96 2.91 -32.72
CA TYR A 316 44.56 1.51 -32.90
C TYR A 316 43.04 1.33 -32.81
N ARG A 317 42.50 0.48 -33.70
CA ARG A 317 41.06 0.20 -33.83
C ARG A 317 40.77 -1.23 -33.39
N ALA A 318 40.61 -1.44 -32.09
CA ALA A 318 40.30 -2.76 -31.53
C ALA A 318 38.90 -3.26 -31.94
N PRO A 319 38.69 -4.58 -32.07
CA PRO A 319 37.37 -5.20 -32.25
C PRO A 319 36.39 -4.97 -31.08
N GLY A 320 35.12 -5.34 -31.25
CA GLY A 320 34.13 -5.26 -30.16
C GLY A 320 34.37 -6.31 -29.06
N PHE A 321 33.95 -6.05 -27.82
CA PHE A 321 34.02 -7.07 -26.76
C PHE A 321 33.28 -8.38 -27.11
N PRO A 322 32.08 -8.35 -27.75
CA PRO A 322 31.42 -9.57 -28.20
C PRO A 322 32.17 -10.31 -29.31
N ASP A 323 32.99 -9.62 -30.13
CA ASP A 323 33.89 -10.29 -31.07
C ASP A 323 34.94 -11.13 -30.31
N ILE A 324 35.58 -10.57 -29.28
CA ILE A 324 36.60 -11.29 -28.49
C ILE A 324 35.99 -12.47 -27.72
N CYS A 325 34.74 -12.36 -27.26
CA CYS A 325 34.01 -13.48 -26.67
C CYS A 325 33.66 -14.59 -27.67
N ALA A 326 33.70 -14.32 -28.98
CA ALA A 326 33.40 -15.28 -30.04
C ALA A 326 34.65 -15.98 -30.60
N GLU A 327 35.85 -15.50 -30.29
CA GLU A 327 37.14 -16.10 -30.66
C GLU A 327 37.64 -17.09 -29.59
N GLU A 328 38.46 -18.06 -30.00
CA GLU A 328 39.13 -18.96 -29.06
C GLU A 328 40.36 -18.29 -28.41
N PRO A 329 40.70 -18.60 -27.14
CA PRO A 329 40.13 -19.66 -26.28
C PRO A 329 38.85 -19.25 -25.50
N PHE A 330 38.44 -17.98 -25.60
CA PHE A 330 37.36 -17.43 -24.78
C PHE A 330 35.99 -18.01 -25.14
N ARG A 331 35.73 -18.27 -26.43
CA ARG A 331 34.52 -18.93 -26.91
C ARG A 331 34.27 -20.25 -26.18
N SER A 332 35.24 -21.16 -26.17
CA SER A 332 35.07 -22.45 -25.50
C SER A 332 34.93 -22.31 -23.98
N LEU A 333 35.69 -21.40 -23.34
CA LEU A 333 35.60 -21.14 -21.90
C LEU A 333 34.23 -20.55 -21.46
N ILE A 334 33.60 -19.74 -22.31
CA ILE A 334 32.32 -19.10 -22.02
C ILE A 334 31.15 -20.05 -22.32
N PHE A 335 31.08 -20.59 -23.54
CA PHE A 335 29.90 -21.28 -24.08
C PHE A 335 29.93 -22.82 -23.92
N SER A 336 31.12 -23.43 -23.98
CA SER A 336 31.30 -24.89 -24.00
C SER A 336 31.54 -25.51 -22.62
N THR A 337 32.03 -24.75 -21.64
CA THR A 337 32.26 -25.25 -20.27
C THR A 337 30.95 -25.67 -19.58
N PRO A 338 30.87 -26.87 -18.93
CA PRO A 338 29.66 -27.39 -18.28
C PRO A 338 29.00 -26.45 -17.25
N ILE A 339 27.68 -26.57 -17.06
CA ILE A 339 26.86 -25.62 -16.26
C ILE A 339 27.15 -25.70 -14.75
N ASP A 340 27.57 -26.86 -14.27
CA ASP A 340 28.00 -27.15 -12.91
C ASP A 340 29.42 -26.64 -12.60
N THR A 341 30.23 -26.37 -13.63
CA THR A 341 31.56 -25.79 -13.45
C THR A 341 31.48 -24.28 -13.20
N THR A 342 31.76 -23.88 -11.97
CA THR A 342 31.92 -22.47 -11.59
C THR A 342 33.26 -21.96 -12.08
N LEU A 343 33.26 -20.84 -12.81
CA LEU A 343 34.48 -20.11 -13.21
C LEU A 343 34.59 -18.81 -12.41
N THR A 344 35.82 -18.38 -12.17
CA THR A 344 36.21 -17.20 -11.41
C THR A 344 37.07 -16.25 -12.25
N LEU A 345 37.34 -15.04 -11.76
CA LEU A 345 38.23 -14.10 -12.45
C LEU A 345 39.67 -14.65 -12.59
N ALA A 346 40.11 -15.53 -11.67
CA ALA A 346 41.43 -16.15 -11.74
C ALA A 346 41.55 -17.14 -12.93
N ASP A 347 40.47 -17.87 -13.24
CA ASP A 347 40.44 -18.81 -14.37
C ASP A 347 40.54 -18.07 -15.72
N PHE A 348 40.02 -16.84 -15.79
CA PHE A 348 40.17 -15.96 -16.95
C PHE A 348 41.53 -15.23 -16.98
N ALA A 349 42.11 -14.90 -15.82
CA ALA A 349 43.40 -14.22 -15.73
C ALA A 349 44.56 -15.04 -16.34
N ALA A 350 44.47 -16.38 -16.31
CA ALA A 350 45.42 -17.27 -16.96
C ALA A 350 45.53 -17.09 -18.50
N TRP A 351 44.50 -16.51 -19.13
CA TRP A 351 44.42 -16.27 -20.58
C TRP A 351 44.60 -14.80 -20.96
N LYS A 352 45.05 -13.95 -20.03
CA LYS A 352 45.21 -12.50 -20.23
C LYS A 352 46.14 -12.18 -21.41
N ASP A 353 47.20 -12.96 -21.58
CA ASP A 353 48.19 -12.78 -22.67
C ASP A 353 47.71 -13.29 -24.04
N ASP A 354 46.56 -13.97 -24.09
CA ASP A 354 45.89 -14.38 -25.33
C ASP A 354 44.92 -13.31 -25.85
N ILE A 355 44.48 -12.36 -25.01
CA ILE A 355 43.60 -11.25 -25.42
C ILE A 355 44.17 -10.46 -26.62
N PRO A 356 45.46 -10.05 -26.63
CA PRO A 356 46.03 -9.35 -27.79
C PRO A 356 46.08 -10.22 -29.06
N ARG A 357 46.24 -11.55 -28.90
CA ARG A 357 46.28 -12.49 -30.03
C ARG A 357 44.90 -12.67 -30.64
N ALA A 358 43.87 -12.83 -29.82
CA ALA A 358 42.47 -12.86 -30.25
C ALA A 358 42.06 -11.54 -30.93
N CYS A 359 42.44 -10.38 -30.37
CA CYS A 359 42.19 -9.07 -30.98
C CYS A 359 42.83 -8.94 -32.37
N LYS A 360 44.08 -9.39 -32.51
CA LYS A 360 44.79 -9.37 -33.79
C LYS A 360 44.12 -10.30 -34.83
N ALA A 361 43.92 -11.57 -34.49
CA ALA A 361 43.31 -12.56 -35.40
C ALA A 361 41.91 -12.12 -35.85
N ARG A 362 41.12 -11.53 -34.94
CA ARG A 362 39.82 -10.96 -35.25
C ARG A 362 39.90 -9.78 -36.21
N ALA A 363 40.82 -8.84 -35.98
CA ALA A 363 41.01 -7.69 -36.87
C ALA A 363 41.44 -8.13 -38.28
N GLU A 364 42.34 -9.11 -38.38
CA GLU A 364 42.76 -9.72 -39.65
C GLU A 364 41.58 -10.40 -40.38
N SER A 365 40.70 -11.10 -39.66
CA SER A 365 39.47 -11.67 -40.23
C SER A 365 38.47 -10.60 -40.71
N GLN A 366 38.31 -9.50 -39.96
CA GLN A 366 37.45 -8.38 -40.36
C GLN A 366 37.98 -7.66 -41.61
N VAL A 367 39.30 -7.52 -41.74
CA VAL A 367 39.97 -7.00 -42.94
C VAL A 367 39.73 -7.90 -44.15
N GLN A 368 39.95 -9.22 -44.03
CA GLN A 368 39.71 -10.18 -45.11
C GLN A 368 38.26 -10.15 -45.63
N VAL A 369 37.27 -9.93 -44.76
CA VAL A 369 35.86 -9.77 -45.15
C VAL A 369 35.62 -8.49 -45.96
N LEU A 370 36.36 -7.42 -45.71
CA LEU A 370 36.27 -6.17 -46.49
C LEU A 370 37.02 -6.28 -47.82
N GLU A 371 38.20 -6.91 -47.83
CA GLU A 371 38.97 -7.20 -49.05
C GLU A 371 38.15 -8.08 -50.02
N ALA A 372 37.50 -9.13 -49.52
CA ALA A 372 36.63 -10.01 -50.30
C ALA A 372 35.34 -9.34 -50.82
N LEU A 373 35.06 -8.10 -50.42
CA LEU A 373 33.96 -7.29 -50.94
C LEU A 373 34.41 -6.24 -51.98
N LEU A 374 35.71 -5.96 -52.12
CA LEU A 374 36.22 -5.01 -53.11
C LEU A 374 36.10 -5.56 -54.55
N PRO A 375 35.98 -4.68 -55.56
CA PRO A 375 36.11 -5.09 -56.96
C PRO A 375 37.53 -5.59 -57.28
N PRO A 376 37.71 -6.52 -58.25
CA PRO A 376 39.05 -7.04 -58.61
C PRO A 376 40.08 -5.99 -59.04
N ASP A 377 39.62 -4.82 -59.50
CA ASP A 377 40.47 -3.71 -59.96
C ASP A 377 41.05 -2.85 -58.81
N PHE A 378 40.77 -3.17 -57.54
CA PHE A 378 41.18 -2.38 -56.37
C PHE A 378 42.37 -3.02 -55.64
N PRO A 379 43.56 -2.39 -55.61
CA PRO A 379 44.75 -2.97 -54.99
C PRO A 379 44.77 -3.01 -53.44
N CYS A 380 44.02 -2.15 -52.74
CA CYS A 380 43.97 -2.16 -51.27
C CYS A 380 42.76 -1.42 -50.67
N LEU A 381 42.54 -1.59 -49.36
CA LEU A 381 41.50 -0.91 -48.58
C LEU A 381 41.78 0.56 -48.26
N ASP A 382 43.03 1.04 -48.35
CA ASP A 382 43.38 2.42 -47.96
C ASP A 382 43.05 3.47 -49.03
N LEU A 383 42.63 3.04 -50.22
CA LEU A 383 42.20 3.92 -51.32
C LEU A 383 41.02 4.80 -50.92
N ALA A 384 41.03 6.06 -51.37
CA ALA A 384 39.93 7.00 -51.12
C ALA A 384 38.57 6.56 -51.72
N MET A 385 38.58 5.60 -52.65
CA MET A 385 37.39 4.97 -53.24
C MET A 385 36.93 3.67 -52.53
N ALA A 386 37.66 3.17 -51.53
CA ALA A 386 37.32 1.95 -50.78
C ALA A 386 36.18 2.20 -49.78
N LEU A 387 34.96 2.32 -50.32
CA LEU A 387 33.76 2.74 -49.61
C LEU A 387 32.78 1.58 -49.44
N PHE A 388 32.21 1.47 -48.24
CA PHE A 388 31.35 0.37 -47.82
C PHE A 388 30.01 0.90 -47.30
N CYS A 389 28.90 0.35 -47.81
CA CYS A 389 27.56 0.70 -47.40
C CYS A 389 27.08 -0.26 -46.30
N CYS A 390 26.67 0.30 -45.16
CA CYS A 390 25.98 -0.43 -44.10
C CYS A 390 24.51 -0.66 -44.50
N ARG A 391 24.05 -1.92 -44.55
CA ARG A 391 22.69 -2.24 -45.04
C ARG A 391 21.55 -1.75 -44.15
N TRP A 392 21.82 -1.36 -42.91
CA TRP A 392 20.80 -0.84 -41.99
C TRP A 392 20.58 0.67 -42.10
N CYS A 393 21.65 1.46 -41.97
CA CYS A 393 21.57 2.93 -41.99
C CYS A 393 21.84 3.54 -43.36
N THR A 394 22.06 2.69 -44.38
CA THR A 394 22.42 2.97 -45.79
C THR A 394 23.66 3.85 -46.02
N LYS A 395 24.28 4.39 -44.97
CA LYS A 395 25.47 5.24 -45.06
C LYS A 395 26.64 4.51 -45.70
N SER A 396 27.31 5.24 -46.59
CA SER A 396 28.62 4.92 -47.13
C SER A 396 29.71 5.30 -46.11
N ILE A 397 30.66 4.39 -45.87
CA ILE A 397 31.65 4.43 -44.79
C ILE A 397 33.00 3.97 -45.36
N PRO A 398 34.09 4.75 -45.24
CA PRO A 398 35.40 4.32 -45.69
C PRO A 398 36.07 3.35 -44.70
N TYR A 399 37.11 2.66 -45.16
CA TYR A 399 38.10 2.06 -44.26
C TYR A 399 38.89 3.15 -43.48
N PRO A 400 39.41 2.87 -42.28
CA PRO A 400 39.07 1.78 -41.37
C PRO A 400 37.78 2.03 -40.56
N ASP A 401 37.07 3.15 -40.77
CA ASP A 401 35.92 3.58 -39.95
C ASP A 401 34.76 2.56 -39.97
N VAL A 402 34.64 1.78 -41.06
CA VAL A 402 33.67 0.67 -41.18
C VAL A 402 33.85 -0.41 -40.11
N LEU A 403 35.08 -0.61 -39.58
CA LEU A 403 35.35 -1.58 -38.51
C LEU A 403 34.69 -1.19 -37.17
N GLN A 404 34.45 0.11 -36.95
CA GLN A 404 33.79 0.64 -35.74
C GLN A 404 32.42 1.27 -36.03
N HIS A 405 31.83 1.00 -37.19
CA HIS A 405 30.52 1.55 -37.53
C HIS A 405 29.42 0.99 -36.62
N HIS A 406 28.81 1.87 -35.81
CA HIS A 406 27.86 1.52 -34.74
C HIS A 406 26.83 0.45 -35.14
N CYS A 407 26.14 0.58 -36.28
CA CYS A 407 25.11 -0.39 -36.67
C CYS A 407 25.65 -1.80 -36.93
N LEU A 408 26.92 -1.94 -37.35
CA LEU A 408 27.57 -3.25 -37.55
C LEU A 408 27.89 -3.96 -36.22
N ILE A 409 27.92 -3.23 -35.10
CA ILE A 409 28.26 -3.71 -33.76
C ILE A 409 27.13 -3.59 -32.72
N THR A 410 25.94 -3.04 -33.06
CA THR A 410 24.81 -2.91 -32.10
C THR A 410 23.46 -3.49 -32.53
N SER A 411 22.65 -3.95 -31.58
CA SER A 411 21.51 -4.87 -31.78
C SER A 411 20.11 -4.24 -31.98
N GLN A 412 20.00 -3.05 -32.57
CA GLN A 412 18.76 -2.25 -32.52
C GLN A 412 17.50 -2.80 -33.23
N HIS A 413 17.56 -3.90 -34.02
CA HIS A 413 16.42 -4.37 -34.85
C HIS A 413 16.28 -5.90 -34.97
N ASP A 414 15.03 -6.36 -35.14
CA ASP A 414 14.61 -7.77 -35.23
C ASP A 414 15.15 -8.51 -36.47
N PHE A 415 16.26 -9.25 -36.31
CA PHE A 415 16.77 -10.19 -37.32
C PHE A 415 16.97 -11.57 -36.72
N LYS A 416 16.19 -12.58 -37.15
CA LYS A 416 16.36 -13.98 -36.71
C LYS A 416 17.46 -14.68 -37.53
N PRO A 417 18.51 -15.24 -36.90
CA PRO A 417 19.59 -15.92 -37.59
C PRO A 417 19.29 -17.42 -37.84
N SER A 418 20.21 -18.05 -38.58
CA SER A 418 20.35 -19.50 -38.70
C SER A 418 21.83 -19.89 -38.53
N GLY A 419 22.10 -21.16 -38.18
CA GLY A 419 23.46 -21.68 -37.98
C GLY A 419 24.07 -21.44 -36.60
N ASP A 420 25.38 -21.68 -36.46
CA ASP A 420 26.10 -21.85 -35.18
C ASP A 420 26.25 -20.59 -34.30
N ASN A 421 25.60 -19.49 -34.69
CA ASN A 421 25.60 -18.22 -33.96
C ASN A 421 24.30 -17.96 -33.17
N VAL A 422 23.39 -18.93 -33.08
CA VAL A 422 22.14 -18.80 -32.31
C VAL A 422 22.38 -18.50 -30.82
N GLU A 423 23.44 -19.02 -30.20
CA GLU A 423 23.72 -18.76 -28.77
C GLU A 423 24.22 -17.32 -28.54
N LEU A 424 25.11 -16.82 -29.39
CA LEU A 424 25.53 -15.40 -29.41
C LEU A 424 24.37 -14.46 -29.73
N TYR A 425 23.42 -14.89 -30.56
CA TYR A 425 22.20 -14.13 -30.86
C TYR A 425 21.19 -14.11 -29.71
N LYS A 426 20.95 -15.25 -29.05
CA LYS A 426 20.14 -15.33 -27.83
C LYS A 426 20.64 -14.33 -26.77
N PHE A 427 21.96 -14.16 -26.66
CA PHE A 427 22.56 -13.11 -25.82
C PHE A 427 22.28 -11.70 -26.36
N ALA A 428 22.53 -11.43 -27.65
CA ALA A 428 22.42 -10.10 -28.25
C ALA A 428 21.00 -9.50 -28.31
N LEU A 429 19.94 -10.31 -28.14
CA LEU A 429 18.55 -9.86 -27.92
C LEU A 429 17.97 -10.24 -26.55
N GLY A 430 18.65 -11.05 -25.74
CA GLY A 430 18.16 -11.57 -24.46
C GLY A 430 18.10 -10.55 -23.32
N TYR A 431 18.31 -9.26 -23.61
CA TYR A 431 18.54 -8.21 -22.63
C TYR A 431 17.31 -7.33 -22.29
N ASP A 432 16.07 -7.71 -22.66
CA ASP A 432 14.86 -7.20 -21.95
C ASP A 432 14.69 -7.89 -20.57
N TYR A 433 15.78 -7.92 -19.80
CA TYR A 433 15.78 -8.32 -18.40
C TYR A 433 16.00 -7.07 -17.54
N ARG A 434 14.89 -6.51 -17.05
CA ARG A 434 14.80 -5.21 -16.37
C ARG A 434 15.34 -5.25 -14.93
N GLY A 435 16.56 -5.75 -14.74
CA GLY A 435 17.09 -6.09 -13.42
C GLY A 435 18.61 -6.24 -13.30
N SER A 436 19.41 -5.79 -14.27
CA SER A 436 20.88 -5.74 -14.16
C SER A 436 21.38 -4.30 -14.15
N GLN A 437 21.89 -3.84 -13.00
CA GLN A 437 22.39 -2.48 -12.78
C GLN A 437 23.90 -2.29 -13.01
N ASP A 438 24.64 -3.37 -13.31
CA ASP A 438 26.06 -3.25 -13.64
C ASP A 438 26.22 -2.45 -14.94
N GLU A 439 26.88 -1.28 -14.89
CA GLU A 439 27.20 -0.45 -16.07
C GLU A 439 27.96 -1.27 -17.12
N ALA A 440 28.78 -2.23 -16.66
CA ALA A 440 29.51 -3.14 -17.52
C ALA A 440 28.57 -4.06 -18.32
N GLY A 441 27.45 -4.49 -17.72
CA GLY A 441 26.38 -5.23 -18.39
C GLY A 441 25.56 -4.34 -19.33
N HIS A 442 25.21 -3.13 -18.89
CA HIS A 442 24.41 -2.17 -19.66
C HIS A 442 25.13 -1.61 -20.90
N ALA A 443 26.48 -1.60 -20.89
CA ALA A 443 27.29 -1.28 -22.06
C ALA A 443 27.36 -2.43 -23.09
N LEU A 444 27.15 -3.69 -22.65
CA LEU A 444 27.21 -4.88 -23.49
C LEU A 444 25.85 -5.34 -24.02
N SER A 445 24.76 -5.00 -23.32
CA SER A 445 23.38 -5.40 -23.65
C SER A 445 22.93 -5.03 -25.06
N PHE A 446 23.55 -4.00 -25.64
CA PHE A 446 23.26 -3.51 -26.99
C PHE A 446 24.35 -3.84 -28.02
N GLN A 447 25.38 -4.63 -27.66
CA GLN A 447 26.50 -4.96 -28.56
C GLN A 447 26.40 -6.37 -29.14
N ARG A 448 26.95 -6.56 -30.34
CA ARG A 448 27.08 -7.83 -31.06
C ARG A 448 28.40 -7.88 -31.84
N PRO A 449 28.92 -9.08 -32.21
CA PRO A 449 30.10 -9.19 -33.06
C PRO A 449 29.93 -8.42 -34.37
N TRP A 450 31.01 -7.82 -34.87
CA TRP A 450 31.00 -7.03 -36.10
C TRP A 450 30.49 -7.83 -37.31
N ASN A 451 29.67 -7.19 -38.15
CA ASN A 451 29.01 -7.80 -39.32
C ASN A 451 28.23 -9.08 -38.96
N PHE A 452 27.49 -9.07 -37.85
CA PHE A 452 26.76 -10.25 -37.36
C PHE A 452 25.82 -10.86 -38.42
N GLY A 453 26.03 -12.14 -38.76
CA GLY A 453 25.33 -12.82 -39.85
C GLY A 453 25.96 -12.63 -41.25
N GLY A 454 27.14 -12.03 -41.35
CA GLY A 454 28.00 -11.97 -42.53
C GLY A 454 27.57 -11.01 -43.65
N ALA A 455 26.28 -10.69 -43.76
CA ALA A 455 25.70 -10.03 -44.92
C ALA A 455 25.38 -8.53 -44.74
N GLN A 456 25.92 -7.86 -43.72
CA GLN A 456 25.42 -6.58 -43.22
C GLN A 456 26.16 -5.35 -43.75
N VAL A 457 27.40 -5.56 -44.20
CA VAL A 457 28.17 -4.62 -45.01
C VAL A 457 28.16 -5.08 -46.47
N LYS A 458 28.32 -4.14 -47.41
CA LYS A 458 28.59 -4.39 -48.83
C LYS A 458 29.53 -3.30 -49.34
N TYR A 459 30.28 -3.55 -50.42
CA TYR A 459 30.96 -2.49 -51.13
C TYR A 459 29.96 -1.53 -51.78
N ASP A 460 30.31 -0.23 -51.81
CA ASP A 460 29.45 0.85 -52.29
C ASP A 460 29.91 1.36 -53.66
N THR A 461 29.48 0.65 -54.70
CA THR A 461 29.77 0.98 -56.11
C THR A 461 29.33 2.39 -56.49
N GLN A 462 28.28 2.92 -55.86
CA GLN A 462 27.74 4.24 -56.15
C GLN A 462 28.57 5.34 -55.50
N ALA A 463 28.83 5.24 -54.19
CA ALA A 463 29.65 6.22 -53.50
C ALA A 463 31.09 6.22 -54.03
N ALA A 464 31.64 5.07 -54.42
CA ALA A 464 32.92 4.99 -55.12
C ALA A 464 32.90 5.69 -56.49
N SER A 465 31.79 5.61 -57.24
CA SER A 465 31.61 6.36 -58.49
C SER A 465 31.58 7.88 -58.25
N SER A 466 30.87 8.34 -57.23
CA SER A 466 30.87 9.77 -56.84
C SER A 466 32.22 10.23 -56.31
N ALA A 467 32.92 9.39 -55.55
CA ALA A 467 34.28 9.64 -55.08
C ALA A 467 35.25 9.82 -56.25
N LYS A 468 35.15 8.99 -57.30
CA LYS A 468 35.98 9.10 -58.50
C LYS A 468 35.91 10.48 -59.17
N GLU A 469 34.71 11.06 -59.27
CA GLU A 469 34.51 12.42 -59.81
C GLU A 469 35.12 13.48 -58.89
N ILE A 470 34.81 13.42 -57.60
CA ILE A 470 35.27 14.41 -56.61
C ILE A 470 36.80 14.38 -56.44
N ILE A 471 37.42 13.20 -56.43
CA ILE A 471 38.86 13.01 -56.35
C ILE A 471 39.56 13.55 -57.61
N GLY A 472 39.02 13.25 -58.81
CA GLY A 472 39.54 13.77 -60.07
C GLY A 472 39.47 15.30 -60.15
N LEU A 473 38.40 15.91 -59.63
CA LEU A 473 38.26 17.36 -59.49
C LEU A 473 39.27 17.99 -58.51
N CYS A 474 39.84 17.20 -57.59
CA CYS A 474 40.91 17.63 -56.70
C CYS A 474 42.32 17.42 -57.28
N GLY A 475 42.43 16.93 -58.53
CA GLY A 475 43.71 16.72 -59.22
C GLY A 475 44.48 15.46 -58.82
N ALA A 476 43.89 14.59 -58.00
CA ALA A 476 44.49 13.31 -57.61
C ALA A 476 43.97 12.15 -58.48
N ASP A 477 44.77 11.10 -58.68
CA ASP A 477 44.33 9.88 -59.38
C ASP A 477 43.44 9.02 -58.46
N PRO A 478 42.16 8.80 -58.81
CA PRO A 478 41.26 7.99 -57.99
C PRO A 478 41.65 6.50 -57.88
N ARG A 479 42.54 6.00 -58.74
CA ARG A 479 43.01 4.60 -58.71
C ARG A 479 44.17 4.36 -57.74
N SER A 480 44.83 5.41 -57.26
CA SER A 480 46.04 5.28 -56.42
C SER A 480 46.06 6.16 -55.18
N VAL A 481 45.24 7.21 -55.08
CA VAL A 481 45.24 8.11 -53.92
C VAL A 481 44.60 7.44 -52.68
N SER A 482 45.30 7.53 -51.54
CA SER A 482 44.77 7.07 -50.26
C SER A 482 43.73 8.04 -49.70
N LYS A 483 42.84 7.54 -48.81
CA LYS A 483 41.94 8.38 -48.03
C LYS A 483 42.70 9.44 -47.23
N GLN A 484 43.80 9.05 -46.57
CA GLN A 484 44.63 9.95 -45.76
C GLN A 484 45.16 11.10 -46.62
N THR A 485 45.69 10.82 -47.81
CA THR A 485 46.19 11.85 -48.74
C THR A 485 45.07 12.81 -49.17
N MET A 486 43.86 12.31 -49.40
CA MET A 486 42.70 13.17 -49.72
C MET A 486 42.23 14.03 -48.55
N ASP A 487 42.34 13.54 -47.31
CA ASP A 487 42.08 14.34 -46.10
C ASP A 487 43.21 15.37 -45.84
N GLU A 488 44.47 15.02 -46.10
CA GLU A 488 45.65 15.91 -45.98
C GLU A 488 45.66 17.07 -46.99
N LEU A 489 45.05 16.89 -48.18
CA LEU A 489 44.82 17.99 -49.14
C LEU A 489 43.91 19.09 -48.56
N ASP A 490 43.12 18.80 -47.52
CA ASP A 490 42.22 19.72 -46.80
C ASP A 490 41.38 20.63 -47.73
N VAL A 491 40.94 20.05 -48.85
CA VAL A 491 40.14 20.70 -49.89
C VAL A 491 38.68 20.84 -49.48
N ARG A 492 37.98 21.80 -50.10
CA ARG A 492 36.52 21.96 -50.01
C ARG A 492 35.93 22.04 -51.41
N VAL A 493 34.77 21.41 -51.58
CA VAL A 493 33.99 21.44 -52.83
C VAL A 493 32.59 22.00 -52.57
N GLU A 494 32.02 22.58 -53.62
CA GLU A 494 30.68 23.14 -53.67
C GLU A 494 29.75 22.23 -54.48
N CYS A 495 28.56 21.94 -53.92
CA CYS A 495 27.50 21.26 -54.66
C CYS A 495 26.72 22.28 -55.51
N LEU A 496 26.81 22.17 -56.83
CA LEU A 496 26.13 23.09 -57.75
C LEU A 496 24.62 22.80 -57.85
N ARG A 497 24.21 21.52 -57.77
CA ARG A 497 22.79 21.09 -57.74
C ARG A 497 22.02 21.73 -56.58
N CYS A 498 22.58 21.76 -55.36
CA CYS A 498 21.96 22.41 -54.20
C CYS A 498 22.16 23.95 -54.16
N GLY A 499 23.13 24.51 -54.88
CA GLY A 499 23.38 25.95 -54.92
C GLY A 499 22.26 26.75 -55.60
N GLN A 500 21.62 26.19 -56.62
CA GLN A 500 20.55 26.85 -57.39
C GLN A 500 19.15 26.48 -56.87
N GLY A 501 18.81 27.00 -55.69
CA GLY A 501 17.66 26.52 -54.91
C GLY A 501 16.27 26.90 -55.44
N LYS A 502 15.45 25.90 -55.80
CA LYS A 502 14.00 26.03 -56.12
C LYS A 502 13.09 26.46 -54.95
N ARG A 503 13.61 26.77 -53.76
CA ARG A 503 12.83 27.18 -52.55
C ARG A 503 13.49 28.30 -51.73
N GLY A 504 13.77 29.44 -52.36
CA GLY A 504 13.91 30.74 -51.66
C GLY A 504 15.02 30.86 -50.59
N ARG A 505 16.12 30.10 -50.72
CA ARG A 505 17.27 30.15 -49.79
C ARG A 505 18.60 30.26 -50.56
N THR A 506 18.89 31.45 -51.08
CA THR A 506 20.19 31.75 -51.68
C THR A 506 21.33 31.53 -50.68
N GLY A 507 22.45 30.97 -51.16
CA GLY A 507 23.65 30.73 -50.34
C GLY A 507 24.32 29.41 -50.70
N ARG A 508 25.57 29.53 -51.15
CA ARG A 508 26.47 28.47 -51.63
C ARG A 508 26.66 27.36 -50.60
N LEU A 509 26.79 26.11 -51.05
CA LEU A 509 26.80 24.92 -50.18
C LEU A 509 28.15 24.22 -50.25
N THR A 510 29.02 24.46 -49.26
CA THR A 510 30.44 24.07 -49.31
C THR A 510 30.79 23.07 -48.19
N MET A 511 31.59 22.04 -48.52
CA MET A 511 31.90 20.92 -47.62
C MET A 511 33.22 20.20 -47.97
N THR A 512 33.70 19.29 -47.11
CA THR A 512 34.88 18.44 -47.39
C THR A 512 34.60 17.43 -48.50
N TRP A 513 35.65 16.91 -49.16
CA TRP A 513 35.54 15.87 -50.19
C TRP A 513 34.74 14.64 -49.71
N SER A 514 35.02 14.18 -48.48
CA SER A 514 34.35 13.04 -47.83
C SER A 514 32.87 13.32 -47.53
N LYS A 515 32.52 14.54 -47.12
CA LYS A 515 31.12 14.95 -46.95
C LYS A 515 30.39 15.17 -48.27
N ALA A 516 31.08 15.56 -49.35
CA ALA A 516 30.49 15.66 -50.68
C ALA A 516 30.03 14.29 -51.21
N ILE A 517 30.83 13.24 -51.02
CA ILE A 517 30.45 11.86 -51.33
C ILE A 517 29.20 11.43 -50.54
N THR A 518 29.15 11.75 -49.24
CA THR A 518 27.97 11.48 -48.39
C THR A 518 26.75 12.30 -48.85
N HIS A 519 26.94 13.55 -49.26
CA HIS A 519 25.88 14.44 -49.69
C HIS A 519 25.24 13.96 -51.00
N GLU A 520 26.04 13.51 -51.97
CA GLU A 520 25.54 12.95 -53.22
C GLU A 520 24.65 11.73 -52.95
N SER A 521 25.07 10.79 -52.09
CA SER A 521 24.28 9.61 -51.76
C SER A 521 23.03 9.92 -50.93
N GLU A 522 23.07 10.92 -50.05
CA GLU A 522 21.94 11.27 -49.17
C GLU A 522 20.94 12.30 -49.74
N LYS A 523 21.27 13.04 -50.81
CA LYS A 523 20.47 14.20 -51.27
C LYS A 523 20.18 14.22 -52.78
N HIS A 524 20.86 13.38 -53.55
CA HIS A 524 20.89 13.45 -55.03
C HIS A 524 20.67 12.10 -55.72
N TYR A 525 20.16 11.11 -54.99
CA TYR A 525 19.94 9.75 -55.49
C TYR A 525 18.47 9.31 -55.52
N GLU A 526 17.69 9.55 -54.45
CA GLU A 526 16.23 9.37 -54.49
C GLU A 526 15.52 10.57 -55.14
N ASP A 527 15.97 10.95 -56.33
CA ASP A 527 15.23 11.88 -57.19
C ASP A 527 13.98 11.17 -57.72
N LYS A 528 12.90 11.30 -56.94
CA LYS A 528 11.53 11.24 -57.44
C LYS A 528 11.40 12.18 -58.64
N GLU A 529 10.51 11.83 -59.55
CA GLU A 529 10.30 12.43 -60.87
C GLU A 529 10.47 13.97 -60.92
N ASP A 530 11.04 14.44 -62.03
CA ASP A 530 11.38 15.83 -62.39
C ASP A 530 12.64 16.45 -61.75
N LEU A 531 13.81 16.24 -62.38
CA LEU A 531 14.71 17.30 -62.90
C LEU A 531 16.03 16.74 -63.47
N GLU A 532 16.18 16.77 -64.80
CA GLU A 532 17.49 16.58 -65.45
C GLU A 532 18.42 17.76 -65.13
N TRP A 533 19.68 17.46 -64.75
CA TRP A 533 20.73 18.45 -64.51
C TRP A 533 21.92 18.14 -65.43
N ASP A 534 22.06 18.94 -66.49
CA ASP A 534 23.05 18.76 -67.57
C ASP A 534 24.35 19.56 -67.33
N GLY A 535 24.61 19.94 -66.07
CA GLY A 535 25.79 20.71 -65.67
C GLY A 535 26.78 19.89 -64.83
N PRO A 536 28.01 20.40 -64.60
CA PRO A 536 28.91 19.81 -63.61
C PRO A 536 28.23 19.75 -62.24
N ARG A 537 28.38 18.64 -61.50
CA ARG A 537 27.75 18.46 -60.19
C ARG A 537 28.49 19.20 -59.07
N TRP A 538 29.82 19.19 -59.16
CA TRP A 538 30.75 19.66 -58.15
C TRP A 538 31.72 20.70 -58.69
N LYS A 539 32.09 21.67 -57.85
CA LYS A 539 33.13 22.67 -58.14
C LYS A 539 34.13 22.73 -56.98
N LEU A 540 35.43 22.75 -57.26
CA LEU A 540 36.45 23.05 -56.25
C LEU A 540 36.39 24.54 -55.86
N LEU A 541 36.54 24.86 -54.58
CA LEU A 541 36.63 26.25 -54.12
C LEU A 541 37.98 26.86 -54.54
N ASP A 542 37.98 28.14 -54.91
CA ASP A 542 39.21 28.91 -55.07
C ASP A 542 39.83 29.29 -53.70
N ALA A 543 41.02 29.90 -53.73
CA ALA A 543 41.78 30.20 -52.52
C ALA A 543 41.09 31.19 -51.57
N GLU A 544 40.26 32.11 -52.08
CA GLU A 544 39.56 33.10 -51.26
C GLU A 544 38.31 32.49 -50.62
N ASP A 545 37.51 31.77 -51.42
CA ASP A 545 36.38 30.97 -50.94
C ASP A 545 36.80 29.94 -49.90
N LEU A 546 37.90 29.22 -50.15
CA LEU A 546 38.43 28.19 -49.25
C LEU A 546 38.84 28.80 -47.90
N ARG A 547 39.48 29.98 -47.92
CA ARG A 547 39.84 30.72 -46.71
C ARG A 547 38.59 31.19 -45.96
N LEU A 548 37.56 31.65 -46.67
CA LEU A 548 36.29 32.07 -46.08
C LEU A 548 35.53 30.89 -45.44
N ALA A 549 35.51 29.72 -46.10
CA ALA A 549 34.93 28.49 -45.56
C ALA A 549 35.65 28.03 -44.28
N LYS A 550 36.99 27.91 -44.30
CA LYS A 550 37.78 27.55 -43.12
C LYS A 550 37.65 28.59 -41.98
N SER A 551 37.44 29.87 -42.29
CA SER A 551 37.14 30.90 -41.28
C SER A 551 35.77 30.76 -40.60
N LYS A 552 34.85 29.97 -41.18
CA LYS A 552 33.55 29.63 -40.60
C LYS A 552 33.61 28.31 -39.84
N GLU A 553 34.41 27.35 -40.32
CA GLU A 553 34.77 26.14 -39.56
C GLU A 553 35.40 26.49 -38.20
N LEU A 554 36.38 27.39 -38.17
CA LEU A 554 37.01 27.88 -36.94
C LEU A 554 36.07 28.60 -35.98
N ARG A 555 34.97 29.21 -36.48
CA ARG A 555 33.94 29.84 -35.65
C ARG A 555 32.87 28.87 -35.16
N GLY A 556 32.62 27.76 -35.87
CA GLY A 556 31.75 26.69 -35.40
C GLY A 556 32.34 25.92 -34.21
N LEU A 557 33.67 25.82 -34.13
CA LEU A 557 34.40 25.07 -33.10
C LEU A 557 34.35 25.68 -31.68
N GLN A 558 33.72 26.83 -31.47
CA GLN A 558 33.48 27.38 -30.12
C GLN A 558 32.28 26.74 -29.40
N TYR A 559 31.52 25.86 -30.05
CA TYR A 559 30.41 25.11 -29.46
C TYR A 559 30.64 23.60 -29.62
N PRO A 560 30.17 22.76 -28.68
CA PRO A 560 30.35 21.30 -28.77
C PRO A 560 29.63 20.74 -30.01
N PRO A 561 30.31 19.95 -30.87
CA PRO A 561 29.76 19.55 -32.16
C PRO A 561 28.67 18.48 -32.03
N THR A 562 27.47 18.75 -32.57
CA THR A 562 26.49 17.68 -32.79
C THR A 562 26.88 16.86 -34.04
N PRO A 563 26.71 15.52 -34.06
CA PRO A 563 27.32 14.67 -35.10
C PRO A 563 26.89 14.91 -36.57
N ASN A 564 25.90 15.75 -36.84
CA ASN A 564 25.32 15.97 -38.18
C ASN A 564 25.41 17.44 -38.67
N SER A 565 26.07 18.36 -37.95
CA SER A 565 25.99 19.82 -38.22
C SER A 565 27.27 20.45 -38.78
N PHE A 566 27.76 19.98 -39.94
CA PHE A 566 28.93 20.56 -40.63
C PHE A 566 28.64 20.85 -42.11
N VAL A 567 27.91 21.94 -42.35
CA VAL A 567 27.53 22.46 -43.68
C VAL A 567 27.54 23.98 -43.61
N TYR A 568 28.36 24.63 -44.44
CA TYR A 568 28.52 26.09 -44.38
C TYR A 568 27.81 26.79 -45.53
N LYS A 569 27.20 27.94 -45.22
CA LYS A 569 26.63 28.86 -46.21
C LYS A 569 27.45 30.14 -46.33
N ILE A 570 27.63 30.60 -47.58
CA ILE A 570 28.22 31.89 -47.90
C ILE A 570 27.11 32.85 -48.35
N THR A 571 27.03 33.99 -47.66
CA THR A 571 26.12 35.11 -47.87
C THR A 571 26.88 36.39 -47.58
N SER A 572 26.59 37.47 -48.31
CA SER A 572 27.27 38.77 -48.21
C SER A 572 26.28 39.89 -47.88
N PHE A 573 26.59 40.71 -46.88
CA PHE A 573 26.32 42.16 -46.78
C PHE A 573 26.96 42.71 -45.49
N GLN A 574 27.15 44.03 -45.39
CA GLN A 574 27.85 44.72 -44.28
C GLN A 574 26.92 45.67 -43.51
N SER A 575 27.09 45.85 -42.19
CA SER A 575 27.40 47.15 -41.52
C SER A 575 27.14 47.18 -39.99
N SER A 576 28.07 47.83 -39.27
CA SER A 576 27.97 48.58 -37.99
C SER A 576 27.23 48.07 -36.72
N LEU A 577 28.04 47.89 -35.63
CA LEU A 577 27.98 48.51 -34.26
C LEU A 577 26.64 48.54 -33.48
N HIS A 578 26.54 48.39 -32.14
CA HIS A 578 27.41 48.09 -30.96
C HIS A 578 26.52 47.28 -29.95
N VAL A 579 26.90 46.70 -28.79
CA VAL A 579 27.84 47.06 -27.72
C VAL A 579 28.50 45.81 -27.08
N ASP A 580 29.74 46.03 -26.63
CA ASP A 580 30.61 45.34 -25.65
C ASP A 580 30.03 44.24 -24.70
N VAL A 581 30.87 43.22 -24.43
CA VAL A 581 30.77 42.28 -23.29
C VAL A 581 32.18 42.04 -22.71
N SER A 582 32.67 42.97 -21.89
CA SER A 582 34.02 42.93 -21.32
C SER A 582 34.08 42.30 -19.93
N SER A 583 34.11 40.97 -19.84
CA SER A 583 34.89 40.22 -18.81
C SER A 583 34.73 38.70 -18.90
N MET A 584 35.84 38.01 -19.18
CA MET A 584 36.42 36.87 -18.42
C MET A 584 37.35 36.08 -19.35
N TYR A 585 38.65 36.35 -19.22
CA TYR A 585 39.73 35.67 -19.93
C TYR A 585 40.50 34.75 -18.98
N LEU A 586 41.37 33.92 -19.56
CA LEU A 586 42.40 33.07 -18.91
C LEU A 586 41.91 31.75 -18.28
N TRP A 587 42.64 30.68 -18.60
CA TRP A 587 42.33 29.29 -18.28
C TRP A 587 43.62 28.52 -17.96
N ARG A 588 43.49 27.47 -17.14
CA ARG A 588 44.46 26.40 -16.80
C ARG A 588 45.61 26.66 -15.81
N ARG A 589 45.86 25.58 -15.04
CA ARG A 589 46.92 25.30 -14.03
C ARG A 589 46.71 26.08 -12.72
N SER A 590 46.62 25.44 -11.55
CA SER A 590 47.33 24.22 -11.09
C SER A 590 46.52 23.38 -10.09
N SER A 591 47.02 22.17 -9.76
CA SER A 591 46.63 21.34 -8.58
C SER A 591 45.18 20.78 -8.61
N LEU A 592 44.85 19.52 -8.26
CA LEU A 592 45.02 18.81 -6.98
C LEU A 592 44.49 19.62 -5.78
N VAL A 593 43.65 19.01 -4.93
CA VAL A 593 42.90 19.53 -3.76
C VAL A 593 41.45 20.01 -4.01
N LEU A 594 41.10 20.66 -5.13
CA LEU A 594 39.72 21.16 -5.33
C LEU A 594 38.77 20.15 -6.01
N LYS A 595 38.27 19.17 -5.23
CA LYS A 595 37.06 18.38 -5.57
C LYS A 595 36.06 18.18 -4.43
N ASP A 596 36.50 18.27 -3.18
CA ASP A 596 35.66 17.91 -2.02
C ASP A 596 34.92 19.11 -1.39
N ILE A 597 35.07 20.32 -1.96
CA ILE A 597 34.59 21.61 -1.40
C ILE A 597 33.35 22.17 -2.14
N LEU A 598 32.85 21.49 -3.18
CA LEU A 598 31.59 21.85 -3.87
C LEU A 598 30.49 20.79 -3.74
N ALA A 599 30.54 19.98 -2.69
CA ALA A 599 29.39 19.23 -2.20
C ALA A 599 28.52 20.15 -1.35
N SER A 600 27.45 20.71 -1.93
CA SER A 600 26.47 21.48 -1.16
C SER A 600 25.73 20.53 -0.18
N PRO A 601 25.67 20.82 1.14
CA PRO A 601 24.87 20.05 2.08
C PRO A 601 23.37 20.39 1.90
N GLY A 602 22.77 19.92 0.80
CA GLY A 602 21.49 20.44 0.33
C GLY A 602 20.68 19.55 -0.62
N SER A 603 20.97 18.25 -0.70
CA SER A 603 20.08 17.27 -1.34
C SER A 603 20.34 15.86 -0.80
N GLY A 604 19.58 15.47 0.22
CA GLY A 604 19.61 14.10 0.75
C GLY A 604 19.13 13.11 -0.32
N ALA A 605 19.90 12.05 -0.57
CA ALA A 605 19.32 10.86 -1.19
C ALA A 605 18.37 10.20 -0.17
N PRO A 606 17.16 9.74 -0.56
CA PRO A 606 16.07 9.45 0.36
C PRO A 606 16.44 8.41 1.42
N SER A 607 16.56 8.87 2.67
CA SER A 607 17.02 8.08 3.81
C SER A 607 15.91 7.19 4.38
N MET A 608 15.41 6.25 3.57
CA MET A 608 14.77 5.07 4.17
C MET A 608 15.82 4.31 4.97
N SER A 609 15.64 4.21 6.29
CA SER A 609 16.60 3.51 7.14
C SER A 609 16.61 2.01 6.82
N SER A 610 17.60 1.57 6.05
CA SER A 610 18.00 0.18 5.88
C SER A 610 18.86 -0.36 7.02
N LYS A 611 19.17 0.50 8.00
CA LYS A 611 19.99 0.16 9.18
C LYS A 611 19.17 -0.69 10.16
N HIS A 612 19.40 -2.00 10.12
CA HIS A 612 18.85 -2.97 11.09
C HIS A 612 19.97 -3.47 12.00
N ILE A 613 19.64 -3.73 13.28
CA ILE A 613 20.55 -4.35 14.26
C ILE A 613 20.93 -5.79 13.84
N TYR A 614 20.10 -6.43 13.00
CA TYR A 614 20.35 -7.75 12.44
C TYR A 614 20.50 -7.67 10.92
N HIS A 615 21.63 -8.14 10.41
CA HIS A 615 21.93 -8.13 8.96
C HIS A 615 21.21 -9.22 8.16
N SER A 616 20.49 -10.15 8.80
CA SER A 616 19.61 -11.13 8.15
C SER A 616 18.31 -11.32 8.95
N ALA A 617 17.24 -11.70 8.25
CA ALA A 617 16.00 -12.20 8.82
C ALA A 617 16.11 -13.64 9.39
N ASP A 618 17.18 -14.38 9.07
CA ASP A 618 17.33 -15.79 9.44
C ASP A 618 17.28 -16.03 10.95
N GLY A 619 16.28 -16.80 11.39
CA GLY A 619 16.04 -17.06 12.81
C GLY A 619 15.60 -15.84 13.64
N LEU A 620 15.42 -14.66 13.03
CA LEU A 620 15.02 -13.42 13.72
C LEU A 620 13.65 -13.58 14.37
N VAL A 621 12.68 -14.19 13.67
CA VAL A 621 11.35 -14.50 14.21
C VAL A 621 11.45 -15.34 15.49
N LEU A 622 12.31 -16.36 15.51
CA LEU A 622 12.53 -17.19 16.71
C LEU A 622 13.33 -16.48 17.82
N LYS A 623 14.00 -15.35 17.55
CA LYS A 623 14.53 -14.46 18.59
C LYS A 623 13.42 -13.56 19.14
N ALA A 624 12.61 -12.94 18.27
CA ALA A 624 11.49 -12.07 18.64
C ALA A 624 10.44 -12.81 19.51
N LEU A 625 10.03 -14.01 19.12
CA LEU A 625 9.08 -14.82 19.91
C LEU A 625 9.62 -15.22 21.29
N ARG A 626 10.93 -15.45 21.43
CA ARG A 626 11.56 -15.67 22.75
C ARG A 626 11.56 -14.41 23.60
N GLY A 627 11.78 -13.24 22.98
CA GLY A 627 11.63 -11.94 23.64
C GLY A 627 10.20 -11.72 24.15
N ALA A 628 9.19 -11.97 23.31
CA ALA A 628 7.78 -11.84 23.69
C ALA A 628 7.38 -12.76 24.86
N VAL A 629 7.86 -14.02 24.86
CA VAL A 629 7.65 -14.95 25.99
C VAL A 629 8.40 -14.50 27.26
N ALA A 630 9.61 -13.96 27.13
CA ALA A 630 10.36 -13.46 28.30
C ALA A 630 9.69 -12.28 29.02
N LEU A 631 8.73 -11.59 28.39
CA LEU A 631 7.94 -10.52 29.00
C LEU A 631 6.75 -11.03 29.83
N ASN A 632 6.24 -12.24 29.58
CA ASN A 632 5.11 -12.82 30.33
C ASN A 632 5.41 -14.28 30.74
N PRO A 633 5.70 -14.57 32.03
CA PRO A 633 6.07 -15.90 32.49
C PRO A 633 4.92 -16.93 32.42
N ALA A 634 3.69 -16.53 32.09
CA ALA A 634 2.59 -17.45 31.81
C ALA A 634 2.60 -18.02 30.38
N LEU A 635 3.56 -17.64 29.53
CA LEU A 635 3.66 -18.08 28.13
C LEU A 635 4.75 -19.14 27.90
N GLU A 636 4.52 -20.04 26.95
CA GLU A 636 5.52 -20.95 26.37
C GLU A 636 5.63 -20.74 24.85
N LEU A 637 6.82 -21.05 24.29
CA LEU A 637 7.09 -21.02 22.84
C LEU A 637 7.26 -22.45 22.30
N HIS A 638 6.30 -22.92 21.51
CA HIS A 638 6.50 -24.11 20.69
C HIS A 638 7.26 -23.73 19.40
N ALA A 639 8.59 -23.68 19.51
CA ALA A 639 9.49 -23.17 18.47
C ALA A 639 9.30 -23.86 17.10
N ALA A 640 9.03 -25.18 17.09
CA ALA A 640 8.85 -25.96 15.87
C ALA A 640 7.59 -25.59 15.06
N SER A 641 6.62 -24.89 15.66
CA SER A 641 5.50 -24.27 14.92
C SER A 641 5.53 -22.74 14.91
N LYS A 642 6.52 -22.10 15.57
CA LYS A 642 6.55 -20.65 15.84
C LYS A 642 5.28 -20.15 16.54
N SER A 643 4.79 -20.92 17.51
CA SER A 643 3.55 -20.63 18.26
C SER A 643 3.85 -20.23 19.70
N VAL A 644 3.25 -19.14 20.16
CA VAL A 644 3.28 -18.71 21.56
C VAL A 644 1.91 -19.00 22.17
N PHE A 645 1.87 -19.61 23.35
CA PHE A 645 0.62 -20.05 23.99
C PHE A 645 0.70 -19.93 25.51
N ILE A 646 -0.45 -19.84 26.19
CA ILE A 646 -0.51 -19.80 27.65
C ILE A 646 -0.25 -21.20 28.23
N SER A 647 0.69 -21.31 29.18
CA SER A 647 1.03 -22.55 29.88
C SER A 647 0.56 -22.53 31.34
N ASP A 648 -0.14 -23.58 31.75
CA ASP A 648 -0.67 -23.73 33.11
C ASP A 648 0.38 -24.27 34.11
N LYS A 649 1.58 -24.66 33.64
CA LYS A 649 2.66 -25.24 34.48
C LYS A 649 3.13 -24.32 35.62
N THR A 650 2.82 -23.02 35.53
CA THR A 650 3.15 -22.02 36.57
C THR A 650 2.26 -22.07 37.81
N HIS A 651 1.10 -22.73 37.78
CA HIS A 651 0.11 -22.71 38.87
C HIS A 651 0.02 -24.05 39.63
N GLY A 652 1.17 -24.72 39.79
CA GLY A 652 1.31 -25.89 40.66
C GLY A 652 1.15 -25.54 42.15
N ARG A 653 -0.08 -25.66 42.66
CA ARG A 653 -0.59 -25.51 44.05
C ARG A 653 -1.25 -24.16 44.42
N THR A 654 -2.31 -24.31 45.23
CA THR A 654 -2.80 -23.35 46.24
C THR A 654 -3.36 -21.99 45.81
N ASP A 655 -4.25 -21.97 44.80
CA ASP A 655 -5.40 -21.04 44.87
C ASP A 655 -6.64 -21.61 44.16
N ALA A 656 -7.75 -21.76 44.90
CA ALA A 656 -9.04 -22.23 44.39
C ALA A 656 -10.05 -21.09 44.14
N THR A 657 -9.61 -19.82 44.26
CA THR A 657 -10.47 -18.64 44.20
C THR A 657 -10.41 -17.86 42.87
N ARG A 658 -9.52 -18.24 41.95
CA ARG A 658 -9.40 -17.60 40.63
C ARG A 658 -10.32 -18.23 39.59
N ASN A 659 -10.81 -17.41 38.67
CA ASN A 659 -11.77 -17.80 37.63
C ASN A 659 -11.36 -19.07 36.86
N PRO A 660 -12.30 -19.95 36.52
CA PRO A 660 -12.02 -21.08 35.63
C PRO A 660 -11.49 -20.58 34.28
N LEU A 661 -10.61 -21.37 33.66
CA LEU A 661 -10.07 -21.06 32.34
C LEU A 661 -11.20 -20.88 31.31
N PRO A 662 -11.02 -20.00 30.29
CA PRO A 662 -12.05 -19.77 29.28
C PRO A 662 -12.47 -21.05 28.56
N ILE A 663 -13.79 -21.16 28.34
CA ILE A 663 -14.46 -22.29 27.66
C ILE A 663 -14.11 -22.31 26.17
N VAL A 664 -13.91 -21.12 25.58
CA VAL A 664 -13.47 -20.92 24.20
C VAL A 664 -12.03 -20.43 24.21
N ALA A 665 -11.15 -21.08 23.46
CA ALA A 665 -9.81 -20.57 23.19
C ALA A 665 -9.85 -19.64 21.96
N VAL A 666 -9.22 -18.47 22.04
CA VAL A 666 -9.17 -17.48 20.95
C VAL A 666 -7.75 -17.42 20.41
N ILE A 667 -7.58 -17.59 19.10
CA ILE A 667 -6.26 -17.53 18.44
C ILE A 667 -6.24 -16.53 17.29
N SER A 668 -5.06 -15.97 17.00
CA SER A 668 -4.78 -15.08 15.86
C SER A 668 -3.35 -15.31 15.36
N GLY A 669 -2.99 -14.77 14.21
CA GLY A 669 -1.65 -14.92 13.64
C GLY A 669 -1.54 -14.47 12.20
N GLY A 670 -0.31 -14.48 11.68
CA GLY A 670 0.04 -13.98 10.36
C GLY A 670 1.55 -13.99 10.13
N GLY A 671 2.03 -13.23 9.16
CA GLY A 671 3.46 -13.01 8.97
C GLY A 671 4.14 -12.39 10.20
N ALA A 672 5.46 -12.53 10.29
CA ALA A 672 6.27 -11.72 11.20
C ALA A 672 6.53 -10.32 10.60
N GLY A 673 6.99 -9.37 11.41
CA GLY A 673 7.20 -7.98 11.00
C GLY A 673 6.04 -7.03 11.31
N HIS A 674 5.12 -7.46 12.17
CA HIS A 674 3.97 -6.67 12.67
C HIS A 674 3.99 -6.53 14.19
N GLU A 675 5.10 -6.92 14.83
CA GLU A 675 5.27 -6.95 16.28
C GLU A 675 4.92 -5.58 16.90
N PRO A 676 4.14 -5.54 18.00
CA PRO A 676 3.83 -6.65 18.91
C PRO A 676 2.77 -7.67 18.42
N ALA A 677 2.10 -7.43 17.28
CA ALA A 677 1.15 -8.40 16.74
C ALA A 677 1.85 -9.71 16.30
N HIS A 678 1.40 -10.90 16.67
CA HIS A 678 0.33 -11.25 17.63
C HIS A 678 0.87 -11.83 18.96
N ALA A 679 2.18 -12.03 19.09
CA ALA A 679 2.79 -12.65 20.26
C ALA A 679 2.58 -11.83 21.54
N GLY A 680 2.75 -10.51 21.47
CA GLY A 680 2.51 -9.59 22.61
C GLY A 680 1.05 -9.46 23.03
N TYR A 681 0.12 -10.01 22.24
CA TYR A 681 -1.31 -10.11 22.54
C TYR A 681 -1.75 -11.49 23.02
N THR A 682 -0.80 -12.39 23.28
CA THR A 682 -1.07 -13.69 23.93
C THR A 682 -1.07 -13.49 25.44
N GLY A 683 -2.16 -13.90 26.09
CA GLY A 683 -2.39 -13.67 27.52
C GLY A 683 -3.85 -13.86 27.92
N ARG A 684 -4.08 -14.08 29.22
CA ARG A 684 -5.45 -14.20 29.80
C ARG A 684 -6.18 -12.88 29.56
N GLY A 685 -7.43 -12.93 29.08
CA GLY A 685 -8.18 -11.74 28.64
C GLY A 685 -7.91 -11.25 27.21
N MET A 686 -6.99 -11.88 26.47
CA MET A 686 -6.79 -11.69 25.02
C MET A 686 -6.62 -13.06 24.31
N LEU A 687 -5.54 -13.30 23.57
CA LEU A 687 -5.34 -14.54 22.81
C LEU A 687 -4.85 -15.67 23.72
N SER A 688 -5.45 -16.85 23.57
CA SER A 688 -5.02 -18.08 24.23
C SER A 688 -3.74 -18.65 23.61
N ALA A 689 -3.56 -18.44 22.30
CA ALA A 689 -2.32 -18.69 21.58
C ALA A 689 -2.23 -17.79 20.33
N SER A 690 -1.02 -17.58 19.84
CA SER A 690 -0.73 -16.93 18.56
C SER A 690 0.29 -17.72 17.74
N VAL A 691 0.31 -17.47 16.43
CA VAL A 691 1.21 -18.14 15.48
C VAL A 691 1.84 -17.16 14.51
N SER A 692 3.16 -17.28 14.32
CA SER A 692 3.94 -16.44 13.42
C SER A 692 4.48 -17.26 12.24
N GLY A 693 4.41 -16.68 11.04
CA GLY A 693 5.01 -17.26 9.83
C GLY A 693 6.48 -16.88 9.68
N ASP A 694 6.85 -16.41 8.49
CA ASP A 694 8.10 -15.69 8.24
C ASP A 694 7.78 -14.22 7.96
N ILE A 695 8.80 -13.36 7.77
CA ILE A 695 8.56 -11.92 7.63
C ILE A 695 7.68 -11.66 6.39
N PHE A 696 6.50 -11.09 6.63
CA PHE A 696 5.42 -10.86 5.66
C PHE A 696 4.95 -12.11 4.89
N ALA A 697 5.07 -13.29 5.51
CA ALA A 697 4.63 -14.56 4.93
C ALA A 697 3.79 -15.35 5.92
N SER A 698 2.54 -15.65 5.54
CA SER A 698 1.57 -16.44 6.30
C SER A 698 2.15 -17.74 6.89
N PRO A 699 1.87 -18.09 8.16
CA PRO A 699 2.29 -19.35 8.74
C PRO A 699 1.63 -20.51 8.00
N SER A 700 2.36 -21.62 7.85
CA SER A 700 1.82 -22.79 7.16
C SER A 700 0.65 -23.42 7.91
N ALA A 701 -0.29 -24.03 7.18
CA ALA A 701 -1.42 -24.76 7.77
C ALA A 701 -1.01 -25.86 8.79
N LYS A 702 0.24 -26.35 8.78
CA LYS A 702 0.76 -27.25 9.82
C LYS A 702 1.04 -26.52 11.13
N GLN A 703 1.63 -25.33 11.07
CA GLN A 703 1.89 -24.49 12.25
C GLN A 703 0.61 -24.03 12.91
N ILE A 704 -0.36 -23.59 12.11
CA ILE A 704 -1.67 -23.14 12.60
C ILE A 704 -2.43 -24.33 13.23
N LEU A 705 -2.43 -25.50 12.60
CA LEU A 705 -3.03 -26.72 13.18
C LEU A 705 -2.40 -27.09 14.53
N GLN A 706 -1.07 -27.00 14.65
CA GLN A 706 -0.39 -27.19 15.94
C GLN A 706 -0.80 -26.14 16.98
N THR A 707 -1.03 -24.90 16.56
CA THR A 707 -1.47 -23.79 17.43
C THR A 707 -2.90 -23.99 17.93
N ILE A 708 -3.79 -24.48 17.06
CA ILE A 708 -5.16 -24.86 17.41
C ILE A 708 -5.14 -25.89 18.55
N TYR A 709 -4.31 -26.93 18.44
CA TYR A 709 -4.17 -27.96 19.50
C TYR A 709 -3.54 -27.43 20.79
N LEU A 710 -2.49 -26.60 20.73
CA LEU A 710 -1.87 -26.00 21.92
C LEU A 710 -2.85 -25.06 22.67
N ALA A 711 -3.71 -24.36 21.93
CA ALA A 711 -4.73 -23.50 22.51
C ALA A 711 -5.89 -24.28 23.15
N SER A 712 -6.29 -25.42 22.56
CA SER A 712 -7.41 -26.23 23.03
C SER A 712 -7.03 -27.30 24.07
N SER A 713 -5.75 -27.68 24.19
CA SER A 713 -5.24 -28.65 25.18
C SER A 713 -5.08 -28.10 26.60
N SER A 714 -5.44 -26.83 26.84
CA SER A 714 -5.17 -26.09 28.09
C SER A 714 -3.67 -26.07 28.46
N GLY A 715 -2.78 -25.99 27.46
CA GLY A 715 -1.34 -25.89 27.66
C GLY A 715 -0.63 -27.24 27.86
N ALA A 716 -1.33 -28.37 27.81
CA ALA A 716 -0.70 -29.69 27.82
C ALA A 716 0.09 -29.93 26.53
N THR A 717 1.31 -30.46 26.66
CA THR A 717 2.23 -30.70 25.54
C THR A 717 1.88 -32.03 24.86
N LEU A 718 1.91 -32.11 23.52
CA LEU A 718 1.49 -33.34 22.80
C LEU A 718 2.29 -34.61 23.17
N SER A 719 3.49 -34.47 23.72
CA SER A 719 4.30 -35.58 24.25
C SER A 719 3.75 -36.20 25.54
N GLU A 720 2.81 -35.54 26.22
CA GLU A 720 2.17 -35.97 27.46
C GLU A 720 0.76 -36.54 27.21
N VAL A 721 0.28 -36.47 25.96
CA VAL A 721 -1.02 -37.02 25.52
C VAL A 721 -0.87 -38.51 25.21
N ASP A 722 -0.94 -39.30 26.28
CA ASP A 722 -0.90 -40.76 26.28
C ASP A 722 -2.04 -41.34 25.42
N GLN A 723 -1.70 -42.11 24.37
CA GLN A 723 -2.64 -42.49 23.30
C GLN A 723 -3.77 -43.43 23.78
N ASP A 724 -3.55 -44.16 24.87
CA ASP A 724 -4.52 -45.10 25.44
C ASP A 724 -5.39 -44.49 26.57
N LYS A 725 -5.22 -43.20 26.91
CA LYS A 725 -6.01 -42.55 27.99
C LYS A 725 -7.16 -41.71 27.43
N GLN A 726 -8.35 -41.90 28.04
CA GLN A 726 -9.59 -41.31 27.55
C GLN A 726 -9.66 -39.79 27.76
N VAL A 727 -9.85 -39.08 26.64
CA VAL A 727 -10.61 -37.81 26.49
C VAL A 727 -10.43 -36.80 27.63
N HIS A 728 -9.42 -35.93 27.48
CA HIS A 728 -9.60 -34.55 27.90
C HIS A 728 -10.57 -33.86 26.92
N GLU A 729 -11.56 -33.12 27.42
CA GLU A 729 -12.44 -32.32 26.57
C GLU A 729 -11.65 -31.15 25.95
N TRP A 730 -11.43 -31.20 24.65
CA TRP A 730 -10.85 -30.10 23.89
C TRP A 730 -11.76 -28.87 23.93
N LYS A 731 -11.19 -27.69 24.16
CA LYS A 731 -11.93 -26.43 24.07
C LYS A 731 -12.41 -26.15 22.65
N ASP A 732 -13.57 -25.52 22.55
CA ASP A 732 -14.02 -24.87 21.31
C ASP A 732 -13.05 -23.72 20.96
N VAL A 733 -12.82 -23.45 19.67
CA VAL A 733 -11.83 -22.46 19.22
C VAL A 733 -12.44 -21.40 18.31
N LEU A 734 -12.12 -20.14 18.59
CA LEU A 734 -12.33 -19.03 17.66
C LEU A 734 -11.00 -18.64 17.00
N VAL A 735 -10.99 -18.55 15.67
CA VAL A 735 -9.83 -18.10 14.88
C VAL A 735 -10.07 -16.71 14.31
N ILE A 736 -9.26 -15.73 14.69
CA ILE A 736 -9.23 -14.40 14.08
C ILE A 736 -8.20 -14.44 12.93
N ILE A 737 -8.60 -13.99 11.74
CA ILE A 737 -7.80 -14.11 10.51
C ILE A 737 -7.77 -12.75 9.79
N ASN A 738 -6.60 -12.20 9.47
CA ASN A 738 -6.54 -11.01 8.58
C ASN A 738 -6.89 -11.40 7.13
N ASN A 739 -7.54 -10.50 6.39
CA ASN A 739 -8.01 -10.80 5.04
C ASN A 739 -6.91 -10.75 3.95
N TYR A 740 -5.82 -11.48 4.15
CA TYR A 740 -4.79 -11.73 3.15
C TYR A 740 -4.92 -13.13 2.57
N THR A 741 -4.66 -13.29 1.27
CA THR A 741 -4.86 -14.56 0.54
C THR A 741 -4.07 -15.73 1.16
N GLY A 742 -2.85 -15.47 1.64
CA GLY A 742 -2.04 -16.47 2.33
C GLY A 742 -2.68 -16.97 3.62
N ASP A 743 -3.12 -16.04 4.47
CA ASP A 743 -3.74 -16.35 5.76
C ASP A 743 -5.08 -17.07 5.58
N ARG A 744 -5.98 -16.55 4.72
CA ARG A 744 -7.26 -17.22 4.43
C ARG A 744 -7.09 -18.69 4.04
N LEU A 745 -6.10 -19.00 3.20
CA LEU A 745 -5.87 -20.36 2.71
C LEU A 745 -5.21 -21.24 3.76
N ASN A 746 -4.21 -20.75 4.49
CA ASN A 746 -3.51 -21.54 5.51
C ASN A 746 -4.37 -21.76 6.78
N PHE A 747 -5.03 -20.73 7.29
CA PHE A 747 -5.95 -20.85 8.43
C PHE A 747 -7.16 -21.70 8.06
N GLY A 748 -7.78 -21.48 6.89
CA GLY A 748 -8.88 -22.33 6.41
C GLY A 748 -8.50 -23.81 6.32
N LEU A 749 -7.34 -24.13 5.73
CA LEU A 749 -6.85 -25.51 5.64
C LEU A 749 -6.48 -26.11 7.00
N ALA A 750 -6.09 -25.29 7.99
CA ALA A 750 -5.85 -25.75 9.36
C ALA A 750 -7.14 -26.05 10.11
N ILE A 751 -8.16 -25.18 9.99
CA ILE A 751 -9.50 -25.37 10.58
C ILE A 751 -10.13 -26.65 10.02
N GLU A 752 -10.17 -26.83 8.70
CA GLU A 752 -10.73 -28.05 8.06
C GLU A 752 -10.01 -29.33 8.54
N LYS A 753 -8.68 -29.28 8.75
CA LYS A 753 -7.92 -30.43 9.29
C LYS A 753 -8.27 -30.72 10.75
N ALA A 754 -8.38 -29.69 11.59
CA ALA A 754 -8.73 -29.84 13.00
C ALA A 754 -10.17 -30.37 13.16
N LEU A 755 -11.12 -29.86 12.37
CA LEU A 755 -12.50 -30.37 12.31
C LEU A 755 -12.58 -31.82 11.80
N ALA A 756 -11.67 -32.24 10.92
CA ALA A 756 -11.61 -33.61 10.40
C ALA A 756 -10.91 -34.61 11.33
N SER A 757 -10.21 -34.16 12.38
CA SER A 757 -9.40 -35.02 13.27
C SER A 757 -9.62 -34.81 14.77
N SER A 758 -10.61 -33.99 15.15
CA SER A 758 -11.02 -33.78 16.55
C SER A 758 -12.54 -33.64 16.67
N HIS A 759 -13.05 -33.55 17.91
CA HIS A 759 -14.46 -33.22 18.19
C HIS A 759 -14.67 -31.75 18.59
N MET A 760 -13.65 -30.90 18.38
CA MET A 760 -13.72 -29.46 18.64
C MET A 760 -14.73 -28.77 17.71
N LYS A 761 -15.47 -27.79 18.21
CA LYS A 761 -16.14 -26.80 17.33
C LYS A 761 -15.13 -25.68 17.06
N ILE A 762 -15.03 -25.27 15.81
CA ILE A 762 -14.10 -24.21 15.39
C ILE A 762 -14.85 -23.24 14.51
N GLU A 763 -14.82 -21.97 14.87
CA GLU A 763 -15.41 -20.85 14.14
C GLU A 763 -14.34 -19.82 13.80
N SER A 764 -14.58 -18.97 12.81
CA SER A 764 -13.60 -17.94 12.42
C SER A 764 -14.20 -16.60 12.05
N VAL A 765 -13.47 -15.53 12.34
CA VAL A 765 -13.82 -14.16 11.97
C VAL A 765 -12.69 -13.58 11.12
N VAL A 766 -13.04 -13.15 9.91
CA VAL A 766 -12.08 -12.57 8.96
C VAL A 766 -12.13 -11.06 9.08
N VAL A 767 -11.00 -10.44 9.44
CA VAL A 767 -10.86 -9.00 9.65
C VAL A 767 -10.68 -8.30 8.29
N THR A 768 -11.63 -7.43 7.95
CA THR A 768 -11.72 -6.69 6.67
C THR A 768 -11.93 -5.20 6.90
N ASP A 769 -11.18 -4.60 7.84
CA ASP A 769 -11.36 -3.24 8.31
C ASP A 769 -10.76 -2.17 7.37
N ASP A 770 -9.86 -2.52 6.45
CA ASP A 770 -9.34 -1.58 5.46
C ASP A 770 -10.42 -1.08 4.49
N VAL A 771 -10.88 0.15 4.69
CA VAL A 771 -11.92 0.73 3.83
C VAL A 771 -11.37 1.53 2.64
N SER A 772 -10.05 1.71 2.50
CA SER A 772 -9.51 2.46 1.36
C SER A 772 -9.87 1.80 0.03
N LEU A 773 -9.84 0.46 -0.02
CA LEU A 773 -10.13 -0.35 -1.20
C LEU A 773 -11.62 -0.41 -1.59
N LEU A 774 -12.52 0.27 -0.87
CA LEU A 774 -13.96 0.27 -1.16
C LEU A 774 -14.40 1.35 -2.15
N GLN A 775 -13.61 2.42 -2.35
CA GLN A 775 -14.02 3.53 -3.22
C GLN A 775 -13.56 3.34 -4.68
N PRO A 776 -14.38 3.76 -5.67
CA PRO A 776 -13.99 3.70 -7.08
C PRO A 776 -13.03 4.84 -7.43
N GLY A 777 -11.78 4.50 -7.76
CA GLY A 777 -10.79 5.47 -8.27
C GLY A 777 -11.23 6.17 -9.56
N PRO A 778 -10.59 7.31 -9.90
CA PRO A 778 -11.05 8.20 -10.97
C PRO A 778 -11.07 7.52 -12.35
N ASP A 779 -10.08 6.69 -12.69
CA ASP A 779 -10.02 6.03 -14.01
C ASP A 779 -11.14 4.99 -14.20
N SER A 780 -11.99 5.30 -15.18
CA SER A 780 -13.03 4.42 -15.74
C SER A 780 -12.60 2.99 -16.06
N ARG A 781 -11.34 2.75 -16.44
CA ARG A 781 -10.85 1.44 -16.91
C ARG A 781 -10.54 0.48 -15.75
N LEU A 782 -10.21 1.00 -14.57
CA LEU A 782 -9.99 0.19 -13.36
C LEU A 782 -11.30 -0.27 -12.70
N ARG A 783 -12.42 0.43 -12.94
CA ARG A 783 -13.75 0.14 -12.36
C ARG A 783 -14.26 -1.29 -12.62
N ALA A 784 -13.71 -2.00 -13.61
CA ALA A 784 -14.09 -3.36 -13.95
C ALA A 784 -13.51 -4.45 -13.02
N ARG A 785 -12.47 -4.16 -12.23
CA ARG A 785 -11.84 -5.13 -11.31
C ARG A 785 -12.29 -4.92 -9.86
N LYS A 786 -13.52 -5.34 -9.54
CA LYS A 786 -13.87 -5.67 -8.15
C LYS A 786 -12.88 -6.73 -7.65
N SER A 787 -12.09 -6.42 -6.62
CA SER A 787 -11.21 -7.41 -6.00
C SER A 787 -12.05 -8.56 -5.43
N LEU A 788 -11.86 -9.77 -5.98
CA LEU A 788 -12.56 -10.97 -5.51
C LEU A 788 -12.11 -11.40 -4.10
N VAL A 789 -11.04 -10.79 -3.57
CA VAL A 789 -10.48 -11.06 -2.23
C VAL A 789 -11.16 -10.21 -1.15
N GLY A 790 -11.74 -9.06 -1.50
CA GLY A 790 -12.29 -8.09 -0.56
C GLY A 790 -11.24 -7.12 0.03
N PRO A 791 -11.59 -6.36 1.09
CA PRO A 791 -10.72 -5.37 1.73
C PRO A 791 -9.74 -6.02 2.72
N ARG A 792 -8.54 -5.44 2.93
CA ARG A 792 -7.49 -6.00 3.80
C ARG A 792 -7.89 -5.98 5.30
N GLY A 793 -7.14 -6.72 6.11
CA GLY A 793 -7.19 -6.62 7.58
C GLY A 793 -5.97 -5.86 8.10
N LEU A 794 -6.19 -4.81 8.89
CA LEU A 794 -5.18 -3.90 9.44
C LEU A 794 -5.17 -3.96 10.98
N ALA A 795 -4.65 -2.90 11.62
CA ALA A 795 -4.48 -2.77 13.05
C ALA A 795 -5.78 -2.92 13.87
N GLY A 796 -6.96 -2.76 13.26
CA GLY A 796 -8.25 -3.07 13.88
C GLY A 796 -8.38 -4.53 14.36
N ASN A 797 -7.56 -5.45 13.84
CA ASN A 797 -7.42 -6.81 14.37
C ASN A 797 -7.09 -6.82 15.88
N ILE A 798 -6.35 -5.84 16.40
CA ILE A 798 -5.98 -5.81 17.83
C ILE A 798 -7.19 -5.51 18.73
N LEU A 799 -8.13 -4.67 18.27
CA LEU A 799 -9.43 -4.50 18.92
C LEU A 799 -10.24 -5.81 18.90
N MET A 800 -10.23 -6.55 17.79
CA MET A 800 -10.86 -7.88 17.70
C MET A 800 -10.25 -8.87 18.71
N CYS A 801 -8.92 -8.92 18.82
CA CYS A 801 -8.20 -9.75 19.78
C CYS A 801 -8.59 -9.40 21.22
N LYS A 802 -8.74 -8.11 21.55
CA LYS A 802 -9.14 -7.67 22.89
C LYS A 802 -10.59 -8.01 23.20
N ILE A 803 -11.52 -7.59 22.36
CA ILE A 803 -12.97 -7.71 22.61
C ILE A 803 -13.37 -9.18 22.71
N LEU A 804 -12.88 -10.02 21.79
CA LEU A 804 -13.28 -11.43 21.73
C LEU A 804 -12.53 -12.30 22.75
N GLY A 805 -11.26 -12.00 23.01
CA GLY A 805 -10.49 -12.63 24.09
C GLY A 805 -11.05 -12.34 25.48
N ALA A 806 -11.42 -11.08 25.75
CA ALA A 806 -12.08 -10.68 26.99
C ALA A 806 -13.46 -11.36 27.14
N PHE A 807 -14.26 -11.43 26.07
CA PHE A 807 -15.59 -12.04 26.14
C PHE A 807 -15.53 -13.57 26.34
N ALA A 808 -14.58 -14.24 25.69
CA ALA A 808 -14.28 -15.65 25.97
C ALA A 808 -13.77 -15.85 27.42
N HIS A 809 -12.96 -14.92 27.95
CA HIS A 809 -12.49 -14.95 29.33
C HIS A 809 -13.61 -14.72 30.36
N ARG A 810 -14.64 -13.92 30.04
CA ARG A 810 -15.90 -13.83 30.80
C ARG A 810 -16.79 -15.09 30.66
N GLY A 811 -16.33 -16.16 30.01
CA GLY A 811 -17.02 -17.45 29.91
C GLY A 811 -18.08 -17.55 28.82
N ALA A 812 -18.04 -16.69 27.79
CA ALA A 812 -18.97 -16.77 26.66
C ALA A 812 -18.71 -18.01 25.77
N ASP A 813 -19.79 -18.62 25.26
CA ASP A 813 -19.72 -19.74 24.32
C ASP A 813 -19.32 -19.30 22.90
N LEU A 814 -18.87 -20.27 22.08
CA LEU A 814 -18.34 -20.01 20.75
C LEU A 814 -19.36 -19.29 19.83
N THR A 815 -20.65 -19.59 19.97
CA THR A 815 -21.69 -18.98 19.14
C THR A 815 -21.88 -17.50 19.48
N ARG A 816 -21.82 -17.15 20.77
CA ARG A 816 -21.90 -15.75 21.23
C ARG A 816 -20.63 -14.98 20.89
N VAL A 817 -19.44 -15.57 21.05
CA VAL A 817 -18.18 -14.93 20.67
C VAL A 817 -18.11 -14.70 19.15
N LYS A 818 -18.53 -15.67 18.34
CA LYS A 818 -18.65 -15.54 16.88
C LYS A 818 -19.63 -14.43 16.48
N LEU A 819 -20.81 -14.40 17.08
CA LEU A 819 -21.84 -13.37 16.83
C LEU A 819 -21.34 -11.96 17.19
N LEU A 820 -20.60 -11.82 18.30
CA LEU A 820 -19.97 -10.56 18.67
C LEU A 820 -18.89 -10.17 17.65
N GLY A 821 -18.03 -11.09 17.23
CA GLY A 821 -16.97 -10.84 16.25
C GLY A 821 -17.50 -10.38 14.90
N ASP A 822 -18.56 -11.02 14.38
CA ASP A 822 -19.22 -10.61 13.15
C ASP A 822 -19.81 -9.19 13.27
N ALA A 823 -20.37 -8.83 14.43
CA ALA A 823 -20.90 -7.49 14.67
C ALA A 823 -19.80 -6.43 14.81
N VAL A 824 -18.69 -6.74 15.49
CA VAL A 824 -17.54 -5.82 15.66
C VAL A 824 -16.86 -5.54 14.32
N VAL A 825 -16.50 -6.58 13.54
CA VAL A 825 -15.82 -6.39 12.25
C VAL A 825 -16.69 -5.63 11.24
N HIS A 826 -18.01 -5.84 11.25
CA HIS A 826 -18.92 -5.10 10.37
C HIS A 826 -19.05 -3.60 10.73
N ASN A 827 -18.59 -3.19 11.91
CA ASN A 827 -18.66 -1.83 12.45
C ASN A 827 -17.29 -1.20 12.72
N LEU A 828 -16.23 -1.81 12.19
CA LEU A 828 -14.84 -1.38 12.31
C LEU A 828 -14.34 -0.95 10.92
N ALA A 829 -13.82 0.27 10.82
CA ALA A 829 -13.35 0.85 9.57
C ALA A 829 -12.02 1.59 9.79
N SER A 830 -11.05 1.33 8.92
CA SER A 830 -9.65 1.70 9.08
C SER A 830 -9.04 2.19 7.77
N VAL A 831 -8.16 3.19 7.84
CA VAL A 831 -7.33 3.66 6.72
C VAL A 831 -5.91 3.87 7.22
N GLY A 832 -4.93 3.31 6.52
CA GLY A 832 -3.50 3.58 6.72
C GLY A 832 -2.95 4.64 5.78
N VAL A 833 -1.85 5.27 6.16
CA VAL A 833 -1.00 6.09 5.28
C VAL A 833 0.47 5.73 5.54
N GLY A 834 1.22 5.51 4.46
CA GLY A 834 2.68 5.50 4.50
C GLY A 834 3.25 6.84 4.11
N LEU A 835 4.35 7.24 4.76
CA LEU A 835 5.28 8.29 4.34
C LEU A 835 6.54 7.69 3.67
N GLY A 836 6.60 6.36 3.58
CA GLY A 836 7.69 5.58 3.02
C GLY A 836 7.37 4.09 3.12
N HIS A 837 8.25 3.26 2.57
CA HIS A 837 8.14 1.80 2.68
C HIS A 837 8.96 1.29 3.87
N CYS A 838 8.59 0.15 4.44
CA CYS A 838 9.47 -0.53 5.39
C CYS A 838 10.63 -1.25 4.68
N HIS A 839 11.72 -1.45 5.42
CA HIS A 839 12.86 -2.24 4.99
C HIS A 839 12.90 -3.58 5.72
N VAL A 840 13.13 -4.68 5.00
CA VAL A 840 13.23 -6.03 5.58
C VAL A 840 14.71 -6.36 5.87
N PRO A 841 15.08 -6.81 7.08
CA PRO A 841 16.44 -7.25 7.40
C PRO A 841 17.02 -8.24 6.38
N GLY A 842 18.23 -7.96 5.90
CA GLY A 842 18.94 -8.81 4.93
C GLY A 842 18.43 -8.76 3.48
N ARG A 843 17.51 -7.84 3.13
CA ARG A 843 17.24 -7.50 1.71
C ARG A 843 18.07 -6.29 1.30
N GLU A 844 18.39 -6.19 0.01
CA GLU A 844 19.10 -5.06 -0.57
C GLU A 844 18.15 -3.89 -0.86
N LEU A 845 18.65 -2.66 -0.67
CA LEU A 845 17.98 -1.43 -1.13
C LEU A 845 17.95 -1.38 -2.66
N ASN A 846 16.82 -1.81 -3.24
CA ASN A 846 16.56 -1.63 -4.67
C ASN A 846 16.21 -0.17 -4.98
N MET A 847 17.22 0.70 -5.06
CA MET A 847 17.02 2.13 -5.38
C MET A 847 16.44 2.37 -6.79
N ASN A 848 16.59 1.41 -7.70
CA ASN A 848 15.92 1.43 -9.02
C ASN A 848 14.51 0.81 -9.00
N SER A 849 13.95 0.53 -7.82
CA SER A 849 12.51 0.35 -7.69
C SER A 849 11.82 1.67 -7.99
N LEU A 850 10.90 1.69 -8.95
CA LEU A 850 10.08 2.85 -9.35
C LEU A 850 9.04 3.26 -8.27
N VAL A 851 9.35 2.99 -7.01
CA VAL A 851 8.43 2.96 -5.87
C VAL A 851 9.08 3.54 -4.60
N VAL A 852 10.30 4.08 -4.69
CA VAL A 852 10.81 5.01 -3.65
C VAL A 852 9.95 6.27 -3.72
N MET A 853 9.21 6.57 -2.65
CA MET A 853 8.44 7.81 -2.53
C MET A 853 9.41 8.98 -2.36
N THR A 854 9.08 10.16 -2.89
CA THR A 854 9.87 11.37 -2.61
C THR A 854 9.62 11.87 -1.19
N GLU A 855 10.49 12.74 -0.68
CA GLU A 855 10.36 13.32 0.67
C GLU A 855 9.06 14.14 0.85
N GLU A 856 8.42 14.53 -0.24
CA GLU A 856 7.14 15.25 -0.24
C GLU A 856 5.91 14.34 -0.40
N GLU A 857 6.08 13.03 -0.66
CA GLU A 857 4.99 12.11 -0.98
C GLU A 857 4.42 11.34 0.22
N CYS A 858 3.12 11.07 0.17
CA CYS A 858 2.40 10.16 1.06
C CYS A 858 1.55 9.17 0.24
N GLU A 859 1.30 7.97 0.77
CA GLU A 859 0.53 6.93 0.10
C GLU A 859 -0.62 6.44 1.00
N ILE A 860 -1.82 6.92 0.70
CA ILE A 860 -3.06 6.63 1.43
C ILE A 860 -3.58 5.25 1.00
N GLY A 861 -3.89 4.41 1.99
CA GLY A 861 -4.25 3.02 1.82
C GLY A 861 -3.05 2.07 1.66
N LEU A 862 -1.82 2.46 2.02
CA LEU A 862 -0.68 1.53 2.03
C LEU A 862 -0.97 0.30 2.91
N GLY A 863 -0.63 -0.89 2.43
CA GLY A 863 -0.81 -2.15 3.16
C GLY A 863 0.34 -2.49 4.10
N LEU A 864 0.08 -3.38 5.07
CA LEU A 864 1.05 -3.80 6.09
C LEU A 864 2.32 -4.46 5.55
N HIS A 865 2.35 -4.92 4.29
CA HIS A 865 3.49 -5.62 3.69
C HIS A 865 4.16 -4.82 2.54
N ASN A 866 4.07 -3.49 2.59
CA ASN A 866 4.37 -2.58 1.46
C ASN A 866 3.47 -2.84 0.22
N GLU A 867 2.22 -3.30 0.40
CA GLU A 867 1.30 -3.35 -0.74
C GLU A 867 0.84 -1.94 -1.12
N PRO A 868 0.80 -1.59 -2.41
CA PRO A 868 0.44 -0.24 -2.85
C PRO A 868 -0.94 0.19 -2.36
N GLY A 869 -1.07 1.49 -2.15
CA GLY A 869 -2.28 2.15 -1.72
C GLY A 869 -3.25 2.48 -2.86
N VAL A 870 -4.16 3.39 -2.55
CA VAL A 870 -5.23 3.84 -3.45
C VAL A 870 -4.88 5.19 -4.07
N VAL A 871 -4.18 6.04 -3.32
CA VAL A 871 -3.72 7.36 -3.74
C VAL A 871 -2.30 7.57 -3.23
N ARG A 872 -1.35 7.73 -4.14
CA ARG A 872 -0.07 8.40 -3.85
C ARG A 872 -0.19 9.86 -4.28
N LYS A 873 0.20 10.79 -3.43
CA LYS A 873 0.15 12.23 -3.67
C LYS A 873 1.21 12.98 -2.87
N LYS A 874 1.44 14.25 -3.19
CA LYS A 874 2.15 15.18 -2.30
C LYS A 874 1.39 15.35 -0.98
N MET A 875 2.11 15.46 0.13
CA MET A 875 1.54 15.68 1.46
C MET A 875 1.29 17.18 1.69
N ASP A 876 0.04 17.61 1.44
CA ASP A 876 -0.38 19.02 1.54
C ASP A 876 -0.56 19.55 3.00
N GLY A 877 0.05 18.89 3.99
CA GLY A 877 -0.12 19.14 5.43
C GLY A 877 -0.87 18.02 6.18
N PRO A 878 -0.68 17.90 7.51
CA PRO A 878 -1.32 16.86 8.32
C PRO A 878 -2.84 17.06 8.42
N ASP A 879 -3.30 18.31 8.43
CA ASP A 879 -4.71 18.73 8.42
C ASP A 879 -5.50 18.06 7.26
N LYS A 880 -5.01 18.23 6.03
CA LYS A 880 -5.67 17.71 4.82
C LYS A 880 -5.53 16.20 4.70
N LEU A 881 -4.41 15.64 5.19
CA LEU A 881 -4.20 14.20 5.21
C LEU A 881 -5.17 13.49 6.17
N VAL A 882 -5.30 13.99 7.40
CA VAL A 882 -6.26 13.48 8.39
C VAL A 882 -7.70 13.63 7.88
N ALA A 883 -8.04 14.78 7.28
CA ALA A 883 -9.38 15.01 6.72
C ALA A 883 -9.74 14.01 5.62
N GLU A 884 -8.82 13.71 4.70
CA GLU A 884 -9.03 12.72 3.64
C GLU A 884 -9.17 11.28 4.21
N MET A 885 -8.36 10.92 5.22
CA MET A 885 -8.46 9.62 5.88
C MET A 885 -9.79 9.45 6.65
N LEU A 886 -10.25 10.48 7.36
CA LEU A 886 -11.54 10.47 8.06
C LEU A 886 -12.72 10.43 7.08
N ASP A 887 -12.66 11.17 5.98
CA ASP A 887 -13.68 11.16 4.92
C ASP A 887 -13.79 9.79 4.24
N LEU A 888 -12.66 9.13 3.93
CA LEU A 888 -12.64 7.75 3.43
C LEU A 888 -13.36 6.79 4.40
N ILE A 889 -13.10 6.94 5.71
CA ILE A 889 -13.75 6.14 6.77
C ILE A 889 -15.27 6.42 6.80
N MET A 890 -15.70 7.67 6.82
CA MET A 890 -17.11 8.04 6.92
C MET A 890 -17.94 7.66 5.69
N ARG A 891 -17.38 7.79 4.47
CA ARG A 891 -18.08 7.43 3.22
C ARG A 891 -18.20 5.91 3.00
N SER A 892 -17.30 5.12 3.57
CA SER A 892 -17.17 3.68 3.31
C SER A 892 -18.43 2.82 3.55
N ARG A 893 -19.38 3.33 4.34
CA ARG A 893 -20.51 2.56 4.88
C ARG A 893 -21.85 2.78 4.17
N GLN A 894 -21.89 3.59 3.09
CA GLN A 894 -23.09 3.73 2.27
C GLN A 894 -23.40 2.44 1.46
N GLY A 895 -24.69 2.15 1.29
CA GLY A 895 -25.19 0.82 0.90
C GLY A 895 -24.89 0.36 -0.53
N THR A 896 -25.08 -0.94 -0.76
CA THR A 896 -24.75 -1.63 -2.01
C THR A 896 -25.59 -1.22 -3.23
N GLY A 897 -25.12 -0.25 -4.01
CA GLY A 897 -25.35 -0.15 -5.45
C GLY A 897 -26.54 0.69 -5.94
N GLU A 898 -26.32 1.40 -7.04
CA GLU A 898 -27.31 2.03 -7.95
C GLU A 898 -28.24 3.15 -7.40
N GLU A 899 -27.77 4.03 -6.50
CA GLU A 899 -28.45 5.33 -6.31
C GLU A 899 -27.52 6.54 -6.11
N PHE A 900 -26.31 6.49 -6.69
CA PHE A 900 -25.24 7.49 -6.48
C PHE A 900 -25.40 8.81 -7.26
N MET A 901 -26.61 9.41 -7.30
CA MET A 901 -26.77 10.81 -7.72
C MET A 901 -28.13 11.46 -7.35
N ARG A 902 -28.36 11.81 -6.07
CA ARG A 902 -29.10 13.05 -5.72
C ARG A 902 -29.11 13.44 -4.25
N VAL A 903 -29.16 14.77 -4.05
CA VAL A 903 -29.53 15.53 -2.83
C VAL A 903 -28.47 15.50 -1.71
N ALA A 904 -28.18 16.70 -1.20
CA ALA A 904 -27.40 16.94 0.01
C ALA A 904 -28.31 16.96 1.25
N SER A 905 -27.72 16.93 2.45
CA SER A 905 -28.37 16.81 3.76
C SER A 905 -29.20 15.52 3.94
N ASP A 906 -28.60 14.52 4.60
CA ASP A 906 -29.08 13.90 5.87
C ASP A 906 -28.54 12.47 6.14
N ASP A 907 -27.92 11.79 5.17
CA ASP A 907 -27.41 10.40 5.32
C ASP A 907 -25.85 10.29 5.25
N VAL A 908 -25.18 10.29 6.42
CA VAL A 908 -23.73 10.06 6.58
C VAL A 908 -23.44 8.78 7.39
N GLY A 909 -22.34 8.08 7.10
CA GLY A 909 -22.04 6.72 7.61
C GLY A 909 -21.72 6.60 9.11
N ILE A 910 -21.71 7.71 9.86
CA ILE A 910 -21.66 7.79 11.32
C ILE A 910 -22.67 8.86 11.73
N ASP A 911 -23.58 8.51 12.64
CA ASP A 911 -24.55 9.46 13.21
C ASP A 911 -23.83 10.36 14.24
N LEU A 912 -24.18 11.64 14.36
CA LEU A 912 -23.62 12.52 15.40
C LEU A 912 -24.01 12.07 16.84
N THR A 913 -24.94 11.13 16.95
CA THR A 913 -25.35 10.45 18.19
C THR A 913 -24.75 9.04 18.37
N ASP A 914 -23.93 8.55 17.42
CA ASP A 914 -23.25 7.26 17.57
C ASP A 914 -22.04 7.35 18.52
N ASP A 915 -22.01 6.52 19.57
CA ASP A 915 -20.80 6.32 20.38
C ASP A 915 -19.73 5.60 19.56
N ILE A 916 -18.50 6.14 19.52
CA ILE A 916 -17.36 5.53 18.81
C ILE A 916 -16.13 5.32 19.72
N VAL A 917 -15.27 4.39 19.32
CA VAL A 917 -13.89 4.27 19.79
C VAL A 917 -12.95 4.68 18.66
N LEU A 918 -12.00 5.56 18.98
CA LEU A 918 -10.90 5.95 18.10
C LEU A 918 -9.65 5.12 18.44
N PHE A 919 -8.97 4.61 17.42
CA PHE A 919 -7.77 3.81 17.56
C PHE A 919 -6.74 4.22 16.50
N ILE A 920 -5.73 4.96 16.94
CA ILE A 920 -4.57 5.42 16.16
C ILE A 920 -3.43 4.40 16.33
N ASN A 921 -2.80 4.01 15.23
CA ASN A 921 -1.74 3.02 15.22
C ASN A 921 -0.51 3.49 14.44
N ASN A 922 0.67 3.46 15.06
CA ASN A 922 1.95 3.72 14.42
C ASN A 922 2.42 2.47 13.64
N LEU A 923 2.83 2.64 12.38
CA LEU A 923 3.36 1.54 11.55
C LEU A 923 4.80 1.14 11.92
N GLY A 924 5.46 1.86 12.83
CA GLY A 924 6.73 1.50 13.47
C GLY A 924 7.82 2.55 13.30
N GLY A 925 7.73 3.40 12.26
CA GLY A 925 8.75 4.41 11.93
C GLY A 925 8.48 5.84 12.41
N MET A 926 7.30 6.16 12.97
CA MET A 926 7.02 7.52 13.48
C MET A 926 7.46 7.71 14.94
N SER A 927 7.81 8.93 15.31
CA SER A 927 8.01 9.29 16.72
C SER A 927 6.69 9.34 17.50
N GLN A 928 6.76 9.23 18.83
CA GLN A 928 5.59 9.39 19.69
C GLN A 928 5.12 10.86 19.76
N LEU A 929 5.99 11.82 19.42
CA LEU A 929 5.66 13.25 19.35
C LEU A 929 4.71 13.52 18.16
N GLU A 930 5.08 13.04 16.96
CA GLU A 930 4.24 13.14 15.77
C GLU A 930 2.92 12.37 15.95
N LEU A 931 2.97 11.15 16.54
CA LEU A 931 1.78 10.35 16.78
C LEU A 931 0.80 11.02 17.76
N ALA A 932 1.31 11.82 18.71
CA ALA A 932 0.49 12.64 19.60
C ALA A 932 -0.10 13.86 18.88
N ALA A 933 0.67 14.54 18.01
CA ALA A 933 0.17 15.64 17.20
C ALA A 933 -0.91 15.20 16.19
N VAL A 934 -0.71 14.04 15.54
CA VAL A 934 -1.73 13.41 14.68
C VAL A 934 -2.99 13.06 15.46
N LEU A 935 -2.87 12.63 16.72
CA LEU A 935 -4.04 12.39 17.57
C LEU A 935 -4.80 13.69 17.89
N ASP A 936 -4.10 14.77 18.20
CA ASP A 936 -4.73 16.08 18.48
C ASP A 936 -5.49 16.61 17.25
N GLU A 937 -4.88 16.55 16.07
CA GLU A 937 -5.53 16.90 14.79
C GLU A 937 -6.80 16.06 14.53
N VAL A 938 -6.71 14.73 14.70
CA VAL A 938 -7.87 13.84 14.55
C VAL A 938 -8.98 14.18 15.55
N LEU A 939 -8.65 14.49 16.80
CA LEU A 939 -9.63 14.86 17.82
C LEU A 939 -10.24 16.24 17.55
N GLY A 940 -9.45 17.21 17.09
CA GLY A 940 -9.91 18.55 16.70
C GLY A 940 -10.88 18.49 15.52
N GLN A 941 -10.58 17.68 14.49
CA GLN A 941 -11.49 17.48 13.36
C GLN A 941 -12.78 16.76 13.76
N LEU A 942 -12.71 15.73 14.61
CA LEU A 942 -13.91 15.04 15.11
C LEU A 942 -14.80 15.95 15.99
N ASP A 943 -14.21 16.77 16.87
CA ASP A 943 -14.95 17.75 17.68
C ASP A 943 -15.59 18.84 16.80
N SER A 944 -14.93 19.25 15.70
CA SER A 944 -15.46 20.25 14.76
C SER A 944 -16.79 19.83 14.08
N ILE A 945 -17.00 18.51 13.94
CA ILE A 945 -18.25 17.92 13.45
C ILE A 945 -19.13 17.36 14.57
N GLY A 946 -18.76 17.58 15.84
CA GLY A 946 -19.53 17.19 17.03
C GLY A 946 -19.34 15.75 17.51
N VAL A 947 -18.48 14.95 16.86
CA VAL A 947 -18.21 13.55 17.22
C VAL A 947 -17.16 13.49 18.33
N ASN A 948 -17.53 12.97 19.49
CA ASN A 948 -16.65 12.86 20.67
C ASN A 948 -16.38 11.38 21.01
N PRO A 949 -15.17 10.83 20.78
CA PRO A 949 -14.88 9.42 21.07
C PRO A 949 -15.03 9.03 22.55
N MET A 950 -15.66 7.88 22.80
CA MET A 950 -15.84 7.30 24.14
C MET A 950 -14.58 6.64 24.70
N ARG A 951 -13.69 6.16 23.80
CA ARG A 951 -12.30 5.80 24.09
C ARG A 951 -11.41 6.27 22.95
N VAL A 952 -10.15 6.54 23.33
CA VAL A 952 -9.06 6.88 22.43
C VAL A 952 -7.89 5.95 22.77
N TYR A 953 -7.33 5.33 21.75
CA TYR A 953 -6.08 4.58 21.83
C TYR A 953 -5.10 5.18 20.82
N SER A 954 -3.84 5.39 21.21
CA SER A 954 -2.77 5.82 20.30
C SER A 954 -1.46 5.19 20.75
N SER A 955 -0.90 4.31 19.92
CA SER A 955 0.41 3.68 20.15
C SER A 955 0.85 2.83 18.95
N THR A 956 1.90 2.04 19.14
CA THR A 956 2.42 1.06 18.17
C THR A 956 1.80 -0.32 18.43
N TYR A 957 0.63 -0.61 17.84
CA TYR A 957 -0.14 -1.84 18.10
C TYR A 957 0.07 -2.94 17.03
N MET A 958 0.19 -2.57 15.76
CA MET A 958 0.45 -3.48 14.64
C MET A 958 1.32 -2.74 13.62
N THR A 959 2.59 -3.14 13.54
CA THR A 959 3.59 -2.46 12.71
C THR A 959 3.61 -2.96 11.26
N SER A 960 4.41 -2.30 10.45
CA SER A 960 5.03 -2.80 9.23
C SER A 960 6.53 -2.58 9.38
N LEU A 961 7.18 -3.40 10.20
CA LEU A 961 8.59 -3.25 10.64
C LEU A 961 8.94 -1.81 11.07
N ASN A 962 9.59 -1.05 10.18
CA ASN A 962 10.03 0.33 10.39
C ASN A 962 9.40 1.34 9.40
N ALA A 963 8.25 1.02 8.80
CA ALA A 963 7.54 1.95 7.92
C ALA A 963 7.21 3.27 8.65
N PRO A 964 7.64 4.44 8.15
CA PRO A 964 7.14 5.71 8.63
C PRO A 964 5.70 5.89 8.13
N GLY A 965 4.76 6.06 9.05
CA GLY A 965 3.34 6.19 8.76
C GLY A 965 2.45 5.70 9.91
N PHE A 966 1.15 5.88 9.74
CA PHE A 966 0.14 5.55 10.76
C PHE A 966 -1.15 5.04 10.13
N SER A 967 -2.07 4.52 10.95
CA SER A 967 -3.45 4.27 10.56
C SER A 967 -4.45 4.80 11.58
N ILE A 968 -5.58 5.29 11.07
CA ILE A 968 -6.77 5.67 11.84
C ILE A 968 -7.76 4.53 11.72
N SER A 969 -8.31 4.07 12.86
CA SER A 969 -9.40 3.09 12.91
C SER A 969 -10.53 3.64 13.78
N ILE A 970 -11.77 3.50 13.32
CA ILE A 970 -12.99 3.86 14.07
C ILE A 970 -13.87 2.63 14.25
N LEU A 971 -14.27 2.37 15.49
CA LEU A 971 -15.21 1.31 15.86
C LEU A 971 -16.51 1.93 16.40
N ASN A 972 -17.63 1.71 15.71
CA ASN A 972 -18.93 2.30 16.06
C ASN A 972 -19.70 1.40 17.06
N LEU A 973 -19.75 1.82 18.33
CA LEU A 973 -20.38 1.08 19.42
C LEU A 973 -21.91 1.07 19.31
N SER A 974 -22.52 2.19 18.94
CA SER A 974 -23.98 2.33 18.81
C SER A 974 -24.55 1.35 17.77
N LYS A 975 -23.95 1.25 16.59
CA LYS A 975 -24.40 0.31 15.54
C LYS A 975 -24.14 -1.17 15.92
N ILE A 976 -23.08 -1.48 16.68
CA ILE A 976 -22.87 -2.83 17.24
C ILE A 976 -23.99 -3.19 18.22
N HIS A 977 -24.33 -2.29 19.14
CA HIS A 977 -25.40 -2.50 20.12
C HIS A 977 -26.77 -2.69 19.44
N GLN A 978 -27.10 -1.84 18.46
CA GLN A 978 -28.33 -1.95 17.66
C GLN A 978 -28.41 -3.28 16.89
N GLY A 979 -27.31 -3.71 16.26
CA GLY A 979 -27.22 -4.97 15.53
C GLY A 979 -27.37 -6.21 16.43
N LEU A 980 -26.69 -6.21 17.58
CA LEU A 980 -26.74 -7.33 18.54
C LEU A 980 -28.10 -7.44 19.23
N ASN A 981 -28.72 -6.32 19.64
CA ASN A 981 -30.06 -6.31 20.24
C ASN A 981 -31.14 -6.84 19.28
N SER A 982 -30.90 -6.78 17.96
CA SER A 982 -31.79 -7.34 16.95
C SER A 982 -31.67 -8.88 16.84
N SER A 983 -30.65 -9.49 17.45
CA SER A 983 -30.40 -10.94 17.41
C SER A 983 -31.05 -11.67 18.59
N ARG A 984 -31.89 -12.67 18.29
CA ARG A 984 -32.56 -13.51 19.31
C ARG A 984 -31.61 -14.33 20.18
N ASN A 985 -30.33 -14.43 19.81
CA ASN A 985 -29.31 -15.18 20.54
C ASN A 985 -28.44 -14.28 21.43
N TRP A 986 -28.71 -12.96 21.48
CA TRP A 986 -28.00 -12.02 22.34
C TRP A 986 -28.82 -11.71 23.60
N ASN A 987 -28.30 -12.05 24.78
CA ASN A 987 -28.89 -11.73 26.09
C ASN A 987 -27.86 -11.23 27.10
N THR A 988 -26.76 -10.65 26.62
CA THR A 988 -25.60 -10.28 27.44
C THR A 988 -25.76 -8.89 28.05
N PHE A 989 -25.57 -8.75 29.36
CA PHE A 989 -25.47 -7.46 30.07
C PHE A 989 -24.08 -6.80 29.95
N VAL A 990 -23.35 -7.06 28.86
CA VAL A 990 -21.96 -6.64 28.67
C VAL A 990 -21.83 -5.83 27.39
N THR A 991 -21.24 -4.64 27.51
CA THR A 991 -20.94 -3.74 26.40
C THR A 991 -19.55 -4.03 25.79
N VAL A 992 -19.34 -3.62 24.54
CA VAL A 992 -18.02 -3.66 23.90
C VAL A 992 -17.02 -2.76 24.64
N LEU A 993 -17.48 -1.67 25.26
CA LEU A 993 -16.67 -0.75 26.04
C LEU A 993 -16.04 -1.45 27.26
N GLU A 994 -16.84 -2.20 28.04
CA GLU A 994 -16.32 -3.02 29.13
C GLU A 994 -15.30 -4.06 28.67
N LEU A 995 -15.52 -4.69 27.51
CA LEU A 995 -14.62 -5.72 26.98
C LEU A 995 -13.28 -5.14 26.49
N LEU A 996 -13.24 -3.85 26.15
CA LEU A 996 -12.00 -3.10 25.88
C LEU A 996 -11.28 -2.71 27.18
N ASP A 997 -12.03 -2.26 28.18
CA ASP A 997 -11.51 -1.88 29.51
C ASP A 997 -11.09 -3.09 30.39
N ASP A 998 -11.59 -4.30 30.09
CA ASP A 998 -11.33 -5.54 30.85
C ASP A 998 -9.82 -5.81 31.06
N PRO A 999 -9.39 -6.33 32.22
CA PRO A 999 -7.99 -6.64 32.49
C PRO A 999 -7.45 -7.77 31.60
N THR A 1000 -6.16 -7.73 31.32
CA THR A 1000 -5.43 -8.79 30.61
C THR A 1000 -3.96 -8.84 31.06
N ASP A 1001 -3.32 -10.01 30.99
CA ASP A 1001 -1.87 -10.17 31.16
C ASP A 1001 -1.07 -10.14 29.84
N ALA A 1002 -1.74 -9.84 28.72
CA ALA A 1002 -1.11 -9.61 27.42
C ALA A 1002 -0.31 -8.30 27.42
N VAL A 1003 1.02 -8.43 27.55
CA VAL A 1003 1.97 -7.33 27.85
C VAL A 1003 1.97 -6.15 26.88
N SER A 1004 1.54 -6.35 25.63
CA SER A 1004 1.50 -5.27 24.63
C SER A 1004 0.14 -4.57 24.51
N TRP A 1005 -0.84 -4.94 25.34
CA TRP A 1005 -2.08 -4.18 25.48
C TRP A 1005 -1.95 -3.10 26.56
N LEU A 1006 -1.61 -1.88 26.14
CA LEU A 1006 -1.44 -0.74 27.04
C LEU A 1006 -2.73 -0.34 27.78
N GLY A 1007 -3.89 -0.67 27.19
CA GLY A 1007 -5.22 -0.53 27.79
C GLY A 1007 -5.60 0.89 28.20
N VAL A 1008 -6.51 0.97 29.18
CA VAL A 1008 -7.01 2.23 29.74
C VAL A 1008 -6.76 2.20 31.24
N ARG A 1009 -5.70 2.85 31.71
CA ARG A 1009 -5.30 2.78 33.14
C ARG A 1009 -6.28 3.51 34.07
N SER A 1010 -6.90 4.59 33.57
CA SER A 1010 -8.11 5.19 34.14
C SER A 1010 -8.68 6.24 33.17
N TRP A 1011 -9.92 6.07 32.70
CA TRP A 1011 -10.64 7.12 31.97
C TRP A 1011 -12.02 7.33 32.61
N PRO A 1012 -12.34 8.54 33.11
CA PRO A 1012 -13.65 8.80 33.68
C PRO A 1012 -14.71 8.69 32.58
N VAL A 1013 -15.67 7.78 32.75
CA VAL A 1013 -16.76 7.59 31.79
C VAL A 1013 -17.63 8.86 31.77
N LYS A 1014 -17.45 9.70 30.74
CA LYS A 1014 -18.37 10.78 30.42
C LYS A 1014 -19.77 10.17 30.24
N LYS A 1015 -20.76 10.71 30.94
CA LYS A 1015 -22.16 10.32 30.71
C LYS A 1015 -22.64 10.96 29.40
N HIS A 1016 -23.35 10.19 28.58
CA HIS A 1016 -24.08 10.69 27.40
C HIS A 1016 -24.75 12.05 27.68
N GLY A 1017 -24.62 13.00 26.76
CA GLY A 1017 -25.18 14.35 26.90
C GLY A 1017 -24.35 15.34 27.75
N GLN A 1018 -23.33 14.89 28.50
CA GLN A 1018 -22.31 15.80 29.03
C GLN A 1018 -21.22 16.01 27.97
N GLY A 1019 -21.54 16.90 27.00
CA GLY A 1019 -20.56 17.40 26.05
C GLY A 1019 -19.32 17.94 26.77
N ALA A 1020 -18.16 17.86 26.13
CA ALA A 1020 -16.95 18.41 26.71
C ALA A 1020 -17.14 19.91 26.96
N LYS A 1021 -17.17 20.32 28.24
CA LYS A 1021 -16.63 21.64 28.55
C LYS A 1021 -15.18 21.58 28.06
N LYS A 1022 -14.85 22.32 26.99
CA LYS A 1022 -13.45 22.65 26.70
C LYS A 1022 -12.83 23.07 28.03
N PRO A 1023 -11.61 22.60 28.38
CA PRO A 1023 -10.94 23.08 29.57
C PRO A 1023 -10.87 24.60 29.43
N SER A 1024 -11.71 25.30 30.20
CA SER A 1024 -11.71 26.75 30.22
C SER A 1024 -10.29 27.14 30.62
N PRO A 1025 -9.55 27.89 29.78
CA PRO A 1025 -8.15 28.16 30.03
C PRO A 1025 -8.03 28.64 31.48
N LEU A 1026 -7.20 27.95 32.26
CA LEU A 1026 -6.97 28.34 33.65
C LEU A 1026 -6.62 29.82 33.61
N PRO A 1027 -7.29 30.67 34.41
CA PRO A 1027 -7.08 32.11 34.32
C PRO A 1027 -5.58 32.34 34.49
N ASN A 1028 -4.93 32.92 33.47
CA ASN A 1028 -3.48 33.11 33.47
C ASN A 1028 -3.12 33.73 34.81
N ILE A 1029 -2.31 33.00 35.60
CA ILE A 1029 -1.78 33.53 36.85
C ILE A 1029 -0.80 34.60 36.40
N ALA A 1030 -1.30 35.83 36.31
CA ALA A 1030 -0.56 36.95 35.80
C ALA A 1030 0.72 37.06 36.63
N MET A 1031 1.86 36.89 35.96
CA MET A 1031 3.14 37.22 36.58
C MET A 1031 3.05 38.68 37.03
N PRO A 1032 3.65 39.04 38.19
CA PRO A 1032 3.61 40.41 38.68
C PRO A 1032 4.05 41.35 37.57
N LEU A 1033 3.14 42.24 37.15
CA LEU A 1033 3.43 43.23 36.12
C LEU A 1033 4.69 44.01 36.54
N PRO A 1034 5.61 44.31 35.60
CA PRO A 1034 6.68 45.27 35.86
C PRO A 1034 6.09 46.55 36.47
N PRO A 1035 6.76 47.18 37.45
CA PRO A 1035 6.26 48.40 38.06
C PRO A 1035 6.02 49.46 36.98
N GLU A 1036 4.92 50.22 37.13
CA GLU A 1036 4.56 51.32 36.22
C GLU A 1036 5.77 52.23 35.94
N PRO A 1037 6.03 52.60 34.68
CA PRO A 1037 7.20 53.39 34.31
C PRO A 1037 7.23 54.72 35.06
N SER A 1038 8.39 55.06 35.61
CA SER A 1038 8.55 56.29 36.39
C SER A 1038 8.34 57.53 35.52
N ARG A 1039 7.85 58.63 36.10
CA ARG A 1039 7.32 59.76 35.32
C ARG A 1039 8.38 60.63 34.60
N ASP A 1040 9.66 60.24 34.63
CA ASP A 1040 10.79 60.92 33.99
C ASP A 1040 11.25 60.22 32.68
N THR A 1041 10.30 59.60 31.95
CA THR A 1041 10.48 58.77 30.73
C THR A 1041 11.04 59.45 29.47
N LYS A 1042 11.79 60.56 29.60
CA LYS A 1042 12.30 61.35 28.45
C LYS A 1042 13.73 61.03 28.00
N GLN A 1043 14.37 60.00 28.56
CA GLN A 1043 15.80 59.72 28.31
C GLN A 1043 16.13 59.30 26.86
N LEU A 1044 15.21 58.66 26.13
CA LEU A 1044 15.44 58.16 24.76
C LEU A 1044 14.82 59.02 23.64
N GLN A 1045 14.24 60.19 23.96
CA GLN A 1045 13.66 61.08 22.95
C GLN A 1045 14.72 61.54 21.94
N GLY A 1046 14.53 61.19 20.66
CA GLY A 1046 15.46 61.47 19.57
C GLY A 1046 16.46 60.35 19.26
N LEU A 1047 16.61 59.35 20.13
CA LEU A 1047 17.46 58.18 19.90
C LEU A 1047 16.69 56.92 19.46
N SER A 1048 15.37 56.89 19.65
CA SER A 1048 14.49 55.75 19.34
C SER A 1048 14.75 55.13 17.96
N GLY A 1049 14.78 55.93 16.88
CA GLY A 1049 15.01 55.44 15.52
C GLY A 1049 16.43 54.92 15.25
N ARG A 1050 17.43 55.28 16.07
CA ARG A 1050 18.79 54.70 16.01
C ARG A 1050 18.84 53.37 16.76
N ILE A 1051 18.15 53.29 17.90
CA ILE A 1051 17.98 52.07 18.69
C ILE A 1051 17.19 51.01 17.90
N GLU A 1052 16.12 51.41 17.21
CA GLU A 1052 15.34 50.51 16.37
C GLU A 1052 16.19 49.93 15.22
N ARG A 1053 16.97 50.76 14.50
CA ARG A 1053 17.91 50.26 13.48
C ARG A 1053 18.95 49.30 14.05
N GLY A 1054 19.49 49.59 15.24
CA GLY A 1054 20.39 48.70 15.96
C GLY A 1054 19.76 47.32 16.23
N LEU A 1055 18.56 47.30 16.83
CA LEU A 1055 17.84 46.07 17.16
C LEU A 1055 17.43 45.27 15.90
N ARG A 1056 16.93 45.94 14.86
CA ARG A 1056 16.58 45.32 13.58
C ARG A 1056 17.81 44.70 12.91
N SER A 1057 18.89 45.47 12.76
CA SER A 1057 20.12 44.99 12.11
C SER A 1057 20.80 43.84 12.89
N ALA A 1058 20.70 43.83 14.23
CA ALA A 1058 21.11 42.68 15.05
C ALA A 1058 20.29 41.42 14.73
N CYS A 1059 18.95 41.53 14.72
CA CYS A 1059 18.06 40.41 14.42
C CYS A 1059 18.23 39.90 12.97
N GLU A 1060 18.36 40.82 12.00
CA GLU A 1060 18.61 40.52 10.59
C GLU A 1060 19.96 39.83 10.38
N THR A 1061 21.02 40.27 11.08
CA THR A 1061 22.35 39.65 11.03
C THR A 1061 22.34 38.24 11.62
N VAL A 1062 21.58 38.01 12.70
CA VAL A 1062 21.35 36.67 13.26
C VAL A 1062 20.60 35.79 12.26
N LEU A 1063 19.53 36.28 11.63
CA LEU A 1063 18.75 35.51 10.66
C LEU A 1063 19.55 35.17 9.39
N LEU A 1064 20.38 36.10 8.90
CA LEU A 1064 21.32 35.86 7.81
C LEU A 1064 22.33 34.76 8.15
N ARG A 1065 22.65 34.56 9.43
CA ARG A 1065 23.59 33.54 9.91
C ARG A 1065 22.93 32.27 10.44
N GLN A 1066 21.59 32.17 10.47
CA GLN A 1066 20.86 31.01 11.00
C GLN A 1066 21.44 29.68 10.48
N GLY A 1067 21.61 29.56 9.15
CA GLY A 1067 22.13 28.34 8.52
C GLY A 1067 23.54 27.97 8.98
N ALA A 1068 24.47 28.93 9.03
CA ALA A 1068 25.84 28.68 9.49
C ALA A 1068 25.91 28.34 10.99
N LEU A 1069 25.07 28.94 11.82
CA LEU A 1069 24.99 28.61 13.25
C LEU A 1069 24.47 27.18 13.47
N THR A 1070 23.44 26.77 12.72
CA THR A 1070 22.93 25.38 12.70
C THR A 1070 23.97 24.40 12.13
N GLU A 1071 24.70 24.76 11.07
CA GLU A 1071 25.76 23.93 10.48
C GLU A 1071 26.92 23.70 11.47
N PHE A 1072 27.43 24.77 12.10
CA PHE A 1072 28.51 24.67 13.10
C PHE A 1072 28.07 23.81 14.29
N ASP A 1073 26.85 24.01 14.79
CA ASP A 1073 26.27 23.24 15.89
C ASP A 1073 25.92 21.79 15.51
N THR A 1074 25.73 21.48 14.22
CA THR A 1074 25.59 20.09 13.74
C THR A 1074 26.92 19.34 13.78
N VAL A 1075 28.07 20.05 13.69
CA VAL A 1075 29.41 19.46 13.80
C VAL A 1075 29.84 19.27 15.26
N VAL A 1076 29.43 20.16 16.18
CA VAL A 1076 29.94 20.19 17.57
C VAL A 1076 28.86 20.10 18.66
N GLY A 1077 27.58 19.94 18.32
CA GLY A 1077 26.46 19.95 19.27
C GLY A 1077 25.33 19.03 18.80
N ASP A 1078 24.07 19.49 18.89
CA ASP A 1078 22.91 18.78 18.35
C ASP A 1078 22.10 19.56 17.30
N GLY A 1079 22.62 20.71 16.84
CA GLY A 1079 22.13 21.44 15.65
C GLY A 1079 21.00 22.45 15.88
N ASP A 1080 20.56 22.66 17.13
CA ASP A 1080 19.44 23.55 17.46
C ASP A 1080 19.84 25.02 17.65
N CYS A 1081 21.14 25.33 17.77
CA CYS A 1081 21.62 26.66 18.16
C CYS A 1081 21.17 27.77 17.20
N GLY A 1082 21.29 27.55 15.89
CA GLY A 1082 20.87 28.53 14.88
C GLY A 1082 19.36 28.79 14.88
N GLU A 1083 18.53 27.77 15.12
CA GLU A 1083 17.08 27.93 15.25
C GLU A 1083 16.72 28.69 16.54
N THR A 1084 17.41 28.38 17.65
CA THR A 1084 17.24 29.05 18.95
C THR A 1084 17.54 30.55 18.85
N PHE A 1085 18.65 30.94 18.22
CA PHE A 1085 18.96 32.35 17.94
C PHE A 1085 17.93 33.00 17.00
N ALA A 1086 17.50 32.29 15.95
CA ALA A 1086 16.51 32.80 15.00
C ALA A 1086 15.12 32.98 15.62
N ALA A 1087 14.73 32.18 16.62
CA ALA A 1087 13.46 32.31 17.34
C ALA A 1087 13.42 33.61 18.16
N GLY A 1088 14.49 33.94 18.89
CA GLY A 1088 14.64 35.21 19.60
C GLY A 1088 14.63 36.42 18.66
N ALA A 1089 15.38 36.35 17.54
CA ALA A 1089 15.43 37.41 16.53
C ALA A 1089 14.05 37.67 15.88
N LYS A 1090 13.30 36.61 15.52
CA LYS A 1090 11.94 36.72 14.97
C LYS A 1090 10.96 37.32 15.98
N ALA A 1091 11.09 36.99 17.27
CA ALA A 1091 10.25 37.54 18.32
C ALA A 1091 10.49 39.05 18.55
N ILE A 1092 11.75 39.49 18.58
CA ILE A 1092 12.07 40.93 18.73
C ILE A 1092 11.57 41.72 17.52
N LEU A 1093 11.78 41.23 16.29
CA LEU A 1093 11.28 41.88 15.07
C LEU A 1093 9.74 42.01 15.09
N ALA A 1094 9.02 40.95 15.42
CA ALA A 1094 7.56 40.99 15.52
C ALA A 1094 7.08 42.02 16.56
N MET A 1095 7.71 42.11 17.74
CA MET A 1095 7.34 43.11 18.75
C MET A 1095 7.64 44.55 18.33
N LEU A 1096 8.62 44.78 17.46
CA LEU A 1096 8.88 46.10 16.84
C LEU A 1096 7.83 46.42 15.77
N ASP A 1097 7.50 45.46 14.90
CA ASP A 1097 6.55 45.63 13.79
C ASP A 1097 5.09 45.77 14.25
N GLU A 1098 4.69 45.05 15.30
CA GLU A 1098 3.36 45.14 15.92
C GLU A 1098 3.22 46.37 16.85
N GLY A 1099 4.29 47.15 17.07
CA GLY A 1099 4.29 48.31 17.95
C GLY A 1099 4.17 47.97 19.44
N GLY A 1100 4.50 46.73 19.83
CA GLY A 1100 4.39 46.21 21.19
C GLY A 1100 5.38 46.83 22.20
N ILE A 1101 6.30 47.68 21.73
CA ILE A 1101 7.22 48.48 22.56
C ILE A 1101 7.31 49.92 22.05
N ASN A 1102 6.97 50.90 22.90
CA ASN A 1102 7.10 52.32 22.56
C ASN A 1102 8.50 52.85 22.88
N LEU A 1103 9.42 52.73 21.91
CA LEU A 1103 10.81 53.22 22.00
C LEU A 1103 10.93 54.74 22.24
N SER A 1104 9.87 55.53 22.10
CA SER A 1104 9.88 56.98 22.35
C SER A 1104 9.59 57.39 23.80
N SER A 1105 9.13 56.45 24.64
CA SER A 1105 8.68 56.71 26.02
C SER A 1105 9.18 55.66 27.03
N ILE A 1106 10.23 54.92 26.69
CA ILE A 1106 10.82 53.86 27.52
C ILE A 1106 12.21 54.30 28.02
N THR A 1107 12.61 53.84 29.21
CA THR A 1107 13.99 53.99 29.70
C THR A 1107 14.92 52.90 29.15
N VAL A 1108 16.22 53.11 29.31
CA VAL A 1108 17.25 52.11 28.93
C VAL A 1108 17.08 50.81 29.73
N SER A 1109 16.82 50.89 31.05
CA SER A 1109 16.67 49.70 31.89
C SER A 1109 15.45 48.87 31.51
N GLU A 1110 14.31 49.52 31.26
CA GLU A 1110 13.06 48.88 30.82
C GLU A 1110 13.21 48.22 29.44
N LEU A 1111 13.91 48.87 28.49
CA LEU A 1111 14.22 48.27 27.19
C LEU A 1111 15.05 46.98 27.33
N VAL A 1112 16.07 46.98 28.18
CA VAL A 1112 16.89 45.77 28.42
C VAL A 1112 16.10 44.71 29.18
N THR A 1113 15.21 45.08 30.11
CA THR A 1113 14.26 44.13 30.74
C THR A 1113 13.35 43.50 29.69
N PHE A 1114 12.75 44.30 28.82
CA PHE A 1114 11.82 43.82 27.80
C PHE A 1114 12.50 42.85 26.83
N VAL A 1115 13.71 43.17 26.36
CA VAL A 1115 14.50 42.25 25.53
C VAL A 1115 14.85 40.97 26.29
N ALA A 1116 15.24 41.05 27.58
CA ALA A 1116 15.50 39.88 28.40
C ALA A 1116 14.29 38.93 28.47
N ASN A 1117 13.10 39.47 28.77
CA ASN A 1117 11.86 38.71 28.85
C ASN A 1117 11.48 38.08 27.49
N VAL A 1118 11.59 38.83 26.38
CA VAL A 1118 11.29 38.31 25.04
C VAL A 1118 12.25 37.17 24.65
N LEU A 1119 13.52 37.23 25.06
CA LEU A 1119 14.45 36.13 24.86
C LEU A 1119 14.17 34.95 25.80
N GLU A 1120 13.79 35.18 27.06
CA GLU A 1120 13.41 34.11 28.01
C GLU A 1120 12.17 33.33 27.54
N GLU A 1121 11.16 34.02 27.02
CA GLU A 1121 9.92 33.39 26.52
C GLU A 1121 10.09 32.65 25.18
N ARG A 1122 11.11 32.99 24.37
CA ARG A 1122 11.17 32.63 22.94
C ARG A 1122 12.46 31.95 22.48
N MET A 1123 13.54 32.02 23.27
CA MET A 1123 14.75 31.20 23.06
C MET A 1123 14.72 30.00 24.01
N GLY A 1124 14.68 28.79 23.45
CA GLY A 1124 14.75 27.56 24.25
C GLY A 1124 16.14 27.31 24.86
N GLY A 1125 16.16 26.33 25.76
CA GLY A 1125 17.40 25.71 26.25
C GLY A 1125 18.35 26.65 27.01
N THR A 1126 19.63 26.26 27.04
CA THR A 1126 20.67 26.93 27.83
C THR A 1126 20.93 28.36 27.36
N ILE A 1127 20.85 28.63 26.05
CA ILE A 1127 21.22 29.92 25.46
C ILE A 1127 20.22 31.01 25.87
N GLY A 1128 18.91 30.73 25.81
CA GLY A 1128 17.88 31.66 26.28
C GLY A 1128 18.03 31.99 27.76
N ALA A 1129 18.24 30.98 28.61
CA ALA A 1129 18.48 31.18 30.05
C ALA A 1129 19.75 32.02 30.34
N LEU A 1130 20.84 31.82 29.59
CA LEU A 1130 22.05 32.64 29.73
C LEU A 1130 21.79 34.11 29.34
N PHE A 1131 21.11 34.38 28.22
CA PHE A 1131 20.75 35.76 27.85
C PHE A 1131 19.80 36.41 28.86
N ALA A 1132 18.80 35.68 29.35
CA ALA A 1132 17.87 36.19 30.36
C ALA A 1132 18.57 36.58 31.67
N ILE A 1133 19.45 35.71 32.20
CA ILE A 1133 20.27 35.99 33.41
C ILE A 1133 21.19 37.19 33.19
N PHE A 1134 21.89 37.24 32.04
CA PHE A 1134 22.80 38.32 31.71
C PHE A 1134 22.07 39.67 31.59
N LEU A 1135 21.05 39.75 30.74
CA LEU A 1135 20.34 40.99 30.44
C LEU A 1135 19.53 41.49 31.63
N THR A 1136 18.95 40.60 32.46
CA THR A 1136 18.25 41.02 33.70
C THR A 1136 19.20 41.63 34.72
N ALA A 1137 20.44 41.12 34.82
CA ALA A 1137 21.47 41.71 35.66
C ALA A 1137 22.01 43.04 35.10
N VAL A 1138 22.27 43.13 33.79
CA VAL A 1138 22.64 44.37 33.09
C VAL A 1138 21.55 45.44 33.29
N SER A 1139 20.28 45.10 33.01
CA SER A 1139 19.12 45.96 33.23
C SER A 1139 19.02 46.45 34.67
N THR A 1140 19.25 45.57 35.65
CA THR A 1140 19.21 45.96 37.07
C THR A 1140 20.35 46.91 37.43
N SER A 1141 21.53 46.75 36.83
CA SER A 1141 22.63 47.71 36.95
C SER A 1141 22.39 49.05 36.23
N LEU A 1142 21.34 49.16 35.39
CA LEU A 1142 20.97 50.37 34.65
C LEU A 1142 19.79 51.14 35.29
N LYS A 1143 19.20 50.65 36.39
CA LYS A 1143 17.99 51.24 37.01
C LYS A 1143 18.21 52.61 37.66
N ASP A 1144 19.41 52.89 38.14
CA ASP A 1144 19.71 54.10 38.93
C ASP A 1144 20.15 55.32 38.09
N LEU A 1145 20.03 55.26 36.75
CA LEU A 1145 20.49 56.32 35.85
C LEU A 1145 19.44 57.39 35.54
N ASN A 1146 19.84 58.65 35.67
CA ASN A 1146 19.08 59.85 35.28
C ASN A 1146 19.80 60.75 34.25
N CYS A 1147 20.86 60.24 33.62
CA CYS A 1147 21.71 61.00 32.68
C CYS A 1147 22.30 60.11 31.58
N ALA A 1148 22.80 60.72 30.50
CA ALA A 1148 23.25 60.04 29.30
C ALA A 1148 24.35 58.99 29.57
N ALA A 1149 24.03 57.72 29.30
CA ALA A 1149 24.95 56.60 29.54
C ALA A 1149 26.16 56.66 28.59
N THR A 1150 27.36 56.76 29.17
CA THR A 1150 28.62 56.66 28.43
C THR A 1150 28.95 55.21 28.07
N ILE A 1151 29.85 55.00 27.10
CA ILE A 1151 30.40 53.68 26.75
C ILE A 1151 30.92 52.97 28.00
N GLN A 1152 31.70 53.67 28.84
CA GLN A 1152 32.23 53.18 30.10
C GLN A 1152 31.14 52.69 31.08
N TYR A 1153 29.99 53.38 31.18
CA TYR A 1153 28.90 52.95 32.05
C TYR A 1153 28.29 51.64 31.55
N TRP A 1154 28.04 51.53 30.24
CA TRP A 1154 27.58 50.29 29.62
C TRP A 1154 28.56 49.14 29.85
N GLY A 1155 29.87 49.38 29.74
CA GLY A 1155 30.91 48.39 30.07
C GLY A 1155 30.81 47.89 31.51
N ASN A 1156 30.66 48.79 32.47
CA ASN A 1156 30.49 48.42 33.88
C ASN A 1156 29.21 47.57 34.10
N ALA A 1157 28.09 47.93 33.47
CA ALA A 1157 26.84 47.17 33.56
C ALA A 1157 26.93 45.78 32.90
N LEU A 1158 27.62 45.68 31.75
CA LEU A 1158 27.91 44.42 31.06
C LEU A 1158 28.79 43.49 31.93
N VAL A 1159 29.80 44.03 32.62
CA VAL A 1159 30.61 43.28 33.59
C VAL A 1159 29.79 42.79 34.79
N VAL A 1160 28.82 43.57 35.29
CA VAL A 1160 27.85 43.10 36.31
C VAL A 1160 27.01 41.93 35.76
N GLY A 1161 26.58 41.98 34.50
CA GLY A 1161 25.93 40.86 33.81
C GLY A 1161 26.78 39.60 33.76
N LEU A 1162 28.07 39.74 33.40
CA LEU A 1162 29.03 38.64 33.36
C LEU A 1162 29.29 38.03 34.75
N HIS A 1163 29.35 38.86 35.80
CA HIS A 1163 29.42 38.39 37.18
C HIS A 1163 28.13 37.74 37.69
N ALA A 1164 26.97 38.03 37.09
CA ALA A 1164 25.74 37.28 37.36
C ALA A 1164 25.77 35.90 36.68
N LEU A 1165 26.20 35.83 35.41
CA LEU A 1165 26.39 34.57 34.68
C LEU A 1165 27.34 33.60 35.42
N ARG A 1166 28.51 34.09 35.87
CA ARG A 1166 29.52 33.31 36.62
C ARG A 1166 29.03 32.70 37.95
N LYS A 1167 27.78 32.96 38.39
CA LYS A 1167 27.13 32.29 39.53
C LYS A 1167 26.34 31.03 39.14
N TYR A 1168 25.93 30.94 37.87
CA TYR A 1168 24.99 29.92 37.37
C TYR A 1168 25.57 29.06 36.25
N THR A 1169 26.63 29.52 35.56
CA THR A 1169 27.48 28.69 34.72
C THR A 1169 28.93 28.71 35.23
N PRO A 1170 29.64 27.57 35.25
CA PRO A 1170 31.07 27.54 35.56
C PRO A 1170 31.94 28.10 34.41
N ALA A 1171 31.38 28.25 33.20
CA ALA A 1171 32.11 28.54 31.97
C ALA A 1171 32.94 29.84 32.02
N GLN A 1172 34.19 29.73 31.59
CA GLN A 1172 35.16 30.80 31.41
C GLN A 1172 35.66 30.85 29.94
N PRO A 1173 36.37 31.92 29.55
CA PRO A 1173 37.15 31.89 28.30
C PRO A 1173 38.15 30.72 28.29
N GLY A 1174 38.16 29.95 27.21
CA GLY A 1174 38.89 28.70 27.05
C GLY A 1174 38.00 27.44 27.06
N ASP A 1175 36.78 27.50 27.59
CA ASP A 1175 35.89 26.33 27.71
C ASP A 1175 35.13 25.96 26.43
N ARG A 1176 35.23 26.81 25.38
CA ARG A 1176 34.51 26.71 24.09
C ARG A 1176 33.00 26.85 24.27
N THR A 1177 32.57 28.08 24.56
CA THR A 1177 31.16 28.48 24.78
C THR A 1177 30.93 29.94 24.36
N LEU A 1178 29.68 30.43 24.44
CA LEU A 1178 29.37 31.85 24.21
C LEU A 1178 30.14 32.84 25.12
N ILE A 1179 30.70 32.38 26.24
CA ILE A 1179 31.56 33.19 27.13
C ILE A 1179 32.84 33.62 26.42
N ASP A 1180 33.36 32.84 25.46
CA ASP A 1180 34.56 33.18 24.69
C ASP A 1180 34.39 34.43 23.82
N ALA A 1181 33.17 34.75 23.38
CA ALA A 1181 32.86 36.04 22.73
C ALA A 1181 32.41 37.10 23.75
N LEU A 1182 31.55 36.72 24.70
CA LEU A 1182 30.89 37.65 25.60
C LEU A 1182 31.85 38.26 26.64
N CYS A 1183 32.80 37.49 27.16
CA CYS A 1183 33.74 37.96 28.17
C CYS A 1183 34.73 39.01 27.60
N PRO A 1184 35.44 38.76 26.47
CA PRO A 1184 36.28 39.79 25.84
C PRO A 1184 35.50 41.04 25.43
N PHE A 1185 34.24 40.91 24.99
CA PHE A 1185 33.37 42.06 24.71
C PHE A 1185 33.16 42.93 25.95
N CYS A 1186 32.67 42.33 27.04
CA CYS A 1186 32.36 43.05 28.28
C CYS A 1186 33.62 43.70 28.88
N GLU A 1187 34.73 42.98 28.92
CA GLU A 1187 35.99 43.45 29.50
C GLU A 1187 36.59 44.58 28.66
N THR A 1188 36.55 44.50 27.33
CA THR A 1188 37.03 45.58 26.42
C THR A 1188 36.14 46.83 26.51
N MET A 1189 34.81 46.67 26.57
CA MET A 1189 33.85 47.77 26.81
C MET A 1189 34.05 48.47 28.17
N SER A 1190 34.63 47.79 29.15
CA SER A 1190 34.83 48.31 30.52
C SER A 1190 36.15 49.07 30.74
N GLN A 1191 36.94 49.27 29.68
CA GLN A 1191 38.22 49.97 29.72
C GLN A 1191 38.12 51.37 29.10
N GLU A 1192 38.63 52.38 29.81
CA GLU A 1192 38.58 53.77 29.38
C GLU A 1192 39.34 53.97 28.05
N GLY A 1193 38.70 54.63 27.09
CA GLY A 1193 39.28 54.98 25.79
C GLY A 1193 39.00 53.99 24.66
N ASN A 1194 38.47 52.79 24.95
CA ASN A 1194 38.04 51.85 23.91
C ASN A 1194 36.71 52.26 23.26
N THR A 1195 36.53 51.89 21.99
CA THR A 1195 35.28 52.09 21.23
C THR A 1195 34.42 50.82 21.18
N PHE A 1196 33.17 50.95 20.75
CA PHE A 1196 32.25 49.81 20.62
C PHE A 1196 32.77 48.82 19.56
N GLU A 1197 33.27 49.33 18.44
CA GLU A 1197 33.85 48.57 17.34
C GLU A 1197 35.03 47.72 17.84
N GLN A 1198 35.92 48.29 18.66
CA GLN A 1198 37.06 47.56 19.24
C GLN A 1198 36.63 46.41 20.17
N ALA A 1199 35.53 46.58 20.91
CA ALA A 1199 34.96 45.52 21.74
C ALA A 1199 34.30 44.42 20.90
N VAL A 1200 33.62 44.75 19.80
CA VAL A 1200 33.09 43.77 18.83
C VAL A 1200 34.24 42.99 18.19
N ASP A 1201 35.34 43.66 17.86
CA ASP A 1201 36.56 43.05 17.32
C ASP A 1201 37.22 42.08 18.34
N ALA A 1202 37.16 42.40 19.64
CA ALA A 1202 37.61 41.51 20.71
C ALA A 1202 36.69 40.28 20.85
N ALA A 1203 35.37 40.47 20.80
CA ALA A 1203 34.39 39.39 20.80
C ALA A 1203 34.61 38.40 19.63
N LYS A 1204 34.89 38.94 18.45
CA LYS A 1204 35.14 38.20 17.22
C LYS A 1204 36.43 37.37 17.27
N LYS A 1205 37.52 37.95 17.81
CA LYS A 1205 38.78 37.23 18.07
C LYS A 1205 38.58 36.10 19.08
N GLY A 1206 37.81 36.36 20.13
CA GLY A 1206 37.38 35.35 21.11
C GLY A 1206 36.65 34.19 20.43
N ALA A 1207 35.59 34.48 19.68
CA ALA A 1207 34.83 33.45 18.95
C ALA A 1207 35.68 32.64 17.97
N GLU A 1208 36.51 33.27 17.12
CA GLU A 1208 37.38 32.53 16.18
C GLU A 1208 38.41 31.65 16.89
N SER A 1209 38.90 32.06 18.07
CA SER A 1209 39.87 31.26 18.84
C SER A 1209 39.30 29.90 19.30
N THR A 1210 37.98 29.79 19.46
CA THR A 1210 37.30 28.56 19.92
C THR A 1210 37.45 27.37 18.98
N ARG A 1211 37.77 27.58 17.69
CA ARG A 1211 38.06 26.50 16.72
C ARG A 1211 39.09 25.52 17.28
N TYR A 1212 40.16 26.09 17.83
CA TYR A 1212 41.35 25.39 18.31
C TYR A 1212 41.23 24.91 19.77
N MET A 1213 40.05 25.07 20.39
CA MET A 1213 39.78 24.68 21.77
C MET A 1213 39.05 23.33 21.85
N SER A 1214 39.39 22.53 22.86
CA SER A 1214 38.58 21.37 23.26
C SER A 1214 37.44 21.83 24.15
N ALA A 1215 36.20 21.45 23.83
CA ALA A 1215 35.05 21.77 24.66
C ALA A 1215 35.10 21.01 26.00
N VAL A 1216 35.03 21.76 27.09
CA VAL A 1216 34.99 21.22 28.47
C VAL A 1216 33.57 21.24 29.03
N LEU A 1217 32.69 22.07 28.45
CA LEU A 1217 31.31 22.29 28.88
C LEU A 1217 30.32 22.23 27.71
N GLY A 1218 29.03 22.30 28.03
CA GLY A 1218 27.95 22.22 27.05
C GLY A 1218 27.80 20.81 26.45
N ARG A 1219 27.10 20.72 25.33
CA ARG A 1219 26.89 19.44 24.61
C ARG A 1219 28.13 19.02 23.82
N ALA A 1220 28.95 19.98 23.39
CA ALA A 1220 30.21 19.76 22.69
C ALA A 1220 31.22 18.92 23.48
N ALA A 1221 31.19 18.96 24.81
CA ALA A 1221 32.02 18.11 25.67
C ALA A 1221 31.74 16.59 25.53
N TYR A 1222 30.65 16.18 24.87
CA TYR A 1222 30.33 14.78 24.59
C TYR A 1222 30.69 14.33 23.16
N VAL A 1223 31.07 15.25 22.28
CA VAL A 1223 31.44 14.94 20.89
C VAL A 1223 32.88 14.46 20.84
N THR A 1224 33.11 13.29 20.23
CA THR A 1224 34.47 12.77 20.04
C THR A 1224 35.21 13.65 19.04
N MET A 1225 36.16 14.46 19.52
CA MET A 1225 36.89 15.41 18.68
C MET A 1225 37.61 14.71 17.50
N PRO A 1226 37.63 15.34 16.31
CA PRO A 1226 38.42 14.85 15.18
C PRO A 1226 39.93 14.85 15.51
N SER A 1227 40.69 14.06 14.76
CA SER A 1227 42.13 13.89 14.95
C SER A 1227 42.98 15.15 14.68
N THR A 1228 42.37 16.22 14.16
CA THR A 1228 42.95 17.53 13.88
C THR A 1228 41.99 18.61 14.37
N LEU A 1229 42.47 19.51 15.25
CA LEU A 1229 41.67 20.64 15.77
C LEU A 1229 41.53 21.79 14.75
N GLU A 1230 42.34 21.79 13.69
CA GLU A 1230 42.39 22.87 12.69
C GLU A 1230 41.15 22.92 11.78
N ASP A 1231 40.42 21.80 11.66
CA ASP A 1231 39.24 21.65 10.80
C ASP A 1231 37.91 22.05 11.47
N LEU A 1232 37.92 22.43 12.75
CA LEU A 1232 36.70 22.69 13.51
C LEU A 1232 36.10 24.09 13.25
N PRO A 1233 34.77 24.23 13.24
CA PRO A 1233 34.11 25.54 13.21
C PRO A 1233 34.28 26.28 14.55
N PRO A 1234 33.97 27.59 14.63
CA PRO A 1234 33.83 28.30 15.91
C PRO A 1234 32.70 27.69 16.75
N ASP A 1235 32.70 27.94 18.07
CA ASP A 1235 31.54 27.69 18.92
C ASP A 1235 30.32 28.46 18.38
N PRO A 1236 29.19 27.78 18.11
CA PRO A 1236 28.02 28.43 17.54
C PRO A 1236 27.37 29.42 18.52
N GLY A 1237 27.52 29.22 19.84
CA GLY A 1237 27.10 30.19 20.85
C GLY A 1237 27.90 31.51 20.77
N ALA A 1238 29.22 31.41 20.71
CA ALA A 1238 30.13 32.54 20.54
C ALA A 1238 29.91 33.25 19.20
N TRP A 1239 29.71 32.49 18.12
CA TRP A 1239 29.44 33.05 16.80
C TRP A 1239 28.06 33.74 16.72
N GLY A 1240 27.06 33.24 17.45
CA GLY A 1240 25.76 33.89 17.60
C GLY A 1240 25.84 35.19 18.41
N VAL A 1241 26.66 35.25 19.47
CA VAL A 1241 26.99 36.51 20.17
C VAL A 1241 27.65 37.51 19.21
N VAL A 1242 28.62 37.08 18.41
CA VAL A 1242 29.26 37.95 17.39
C VAL A 1242 28.25 38.43 16.33
N ALA A 1243 27.30 37.60 15.92
CA ALA A 1243 26.23 37.99 14.99
C ALA A 1243 25.34 39.12 15.55
N ILE A 1244 24.95 39.02 16.83
CA ILE A 1244 24.20 40.08 17.54
C ILE A 1244 25.04 41.36 17.61
N LEU A 1245 26.30 41.24 18.04
CA LEU A 1245 27.19 42.38 18.29
C LEU A 1245 27.58 43.14 17.02
N GLU A 1246 27.90 42.44 15.92
CA GLU A 1246 28.19 43.08 14.63
C GLU A 1246 26.93 43.74 14.04
N GLY A 1247 25.75 43.13 14.15
CA GLY A 1247 24.50 43.75 13.69
C GLY A 1247 24.09 44.96 14.52
N LEU A 1248 24.23 44.90 15.85
CA LEU A 1248 24.08 46.07 16.73
C LEU A 1248 25.05 47.19 16.32
N CYS A 1249 26.32 46.86 16.07
CA CYS A 1249 27.34 47.82 15.64
C CYS A 1249 26.93 48.51 14.34
N ASN A 1250 26.57 47.75 13.30
CA ASN A 1250 26.19 48.26 11.99
C ASN A 1250 24.94 49.16 12.07
N GLY A 1251 23.87 48.71 12.73
CA GLY A 1251 22.64 49.47 12.89
C GLY A 1251 22.76 50.72 13.76
N LEU A 1252 23.75 50.75 14.68
CA LEU A 1252 24.05 51.93 15.50
C LEU A 1252 25.06 52.89 14.87
N THR A 1253 25.94 52.45 13.96
CA THR A 1253 26.99 53.28 13.35
C THR A 1253 26.66 53.79 11.94
N GLY A 1254 25.72 53.14 11.24
CA GLY A 1254 25.26 53.57 9.91
C GLY A 1254 24.57 54.93 9.90
N ASP A 1255 24.95 55.75 8.91
CA ASP A 1255 24.25 56.98 8.53
C ASP A 1255 22.82 56.64 8.01
N PRO A 1256 21.82 57.54 8.13
CA PRO A 1256 20.38 57.23 7.95
C PRO A 1256 19.93 56.71 6.57
#